data_AF-A0A7S2EQ60-F1
#
_entry.id   AF-A0A7S2EQ60-F1
#
_cell.length_a   1.000
_cell.length_b   1.000
_cell.length_c   1.000
_cell.angle_alpha   90.00
_cell.angle_beta   90.00
_cell.angle_gamma   90.00
#
_symmetry.space_group_name_H-M   'P 1'
#
loop_
_entity.id
_entity.type
_entity.pdbx_description
1 polymer ?
#
loop_
_entity_poly.entity_id
_entity_poly.type
_entity_poly.pdbx_seq_one_letter_code
_entity_poly.pdbx_strand_id
1 'polypeptide(L)'
;SKVAWYHWTVDECALRVKVNYESGQVARVDHPEADAAGLRNVAAGLGDDTLNYFGVDWISGEGGVPTPTSPAQCNAVSTCYDAGDGCVCDTTTVEAPVYASSSDVPSKEHVLSSLKVGAFPVEMFDAGAYTSLGDCGVSGLEVLAAKTNGGSSSCSALDSDTIFKATDDTTGVERLLKNVVSTVHIAGLSASFRNPVHFVSLVNYDLRDMHHEVDAVIDHLFYHPSHPPFLATRMIQRFGISNPSPGFVKRVVNAYRTGVYADMGDGTYGNMAAMVAAILLDPESSSPTLDADPSQGHLKEPLLKITNIFRSMDVHYTSYRSKRLLRQPGLQKHLGQGSYESPSVFSFFLPEYSPPGVVGRAGLVSPESQVLSGAKVSRLIDGILTSYKMGVTNCWNGFGTRLAGFCPTQDGVSDTSEGTLTYAPTATTVDSLIDEFSLMLTAGRLGENNRAIVKGTIENMYNGGDKAKAIRIAQQLITSSPEFHGTGLARKGGTERVLTGYTEPPQHEYKAIVYLMMVGGCDSFNMLVPQSGCSTTVSDYNRERGAHKMLSSDLLSISATGSSQPCSGFGVHKELSVVRDLYQTSQATFIANAGVLTKPLTKHDDWMRESRVQLFAHNHMQTENYAVDPLREKSGSGVAGRILDVLRRQGYHTSANAVDDKSLFVKGTPYYNNPSWTVSTGSP
;
A
#
# COMPACT_ATOMS: atom_id res chain seq x y z
N SER A 1 15.60 26.08 -28.92
CA SER A 1 14.19 25.66 -29.04
C SER A 1 13.33 26.91 -29.08
N LYS A 2 12.47 27.08 -30.09
CA LYS A 2 11.47 28.16 -30.08
C LYS A 2 10.39 27.74 -29.08
N VAL A 3 10.22 28.49 -28.00
CA VAL A 3 9.08 28.32 -27.10
C VAL A 3 7.85 28.76 -27.88
N ALA A 4 6.97 27.81 -28.22
CA ALA A 4 5.68 28.11 -28.81
C ALA A 4 4.77 28.66 -27.70
N TRP A 5 4.32 29.90 -27.86
CA TRP A 5 3.38 30.52 -26.93
C TRP A 5 1.96 30.15 -27.39
N TYR A 6 1.26 29.38 -26.57
CA TYR A 6 -0.15 29.07 -26.79
C TYR A 6 -1.04 30.18 -26.22
N HIS A 7 -2.17 30.42 -26.86
CA HIS A 7 -3.21 31.33 -26.38
C HIS A 7 -4.57 30.63 -26.51
N TRP A 8 -5.49 30.96 -25.62
CA TRP A 8 -6.88 30.52 -25.72
C TRP A 8 -7.57 31.24 -26.89
N THR A 9 -8.41 30.52 -27.63
CA THR A 9 -9.22 31.07 -28.73
C THR A 9 -10.71 30.89 -28.43
N VAL A 10 -11.54 31.72 -29.06
CA VAL A 10 -13.01 31.59 -29.06
C VAL A 10 -13.53 30.87 -30.32
N ASP A 11 -12.61 30.46 -31.21
CA ASP A 11 -12.93 29.67 -32.40
C ASP A 11 -13.56 28.32 -31.97
N GLU A 12 -14.54 27.84 -32.72
CA GLU A 12 -15.24 26.58 -32.40
C GLU A 12 -14.32 25.37 -32.64
N CYS A 13 -14.47 24.35 -31.78
CA CYS A 13 -13.76 23.07 -31.90
C CYS A 13 -14.77 21.92 -31.88
N ALA A 14 -14.65 21.03 -32.86
CA ALA A 14 -15.35 19.77 -32.86
C ALA A 14 -14.73 18.83 -31.82
N LEU A 15 -15.58 18.27 -30.96
CA LEU A 15 -15.19 17.26 -29.99
C LEU A 15 -15.20 15.87 -30.63
N ARG A 16 -14.03 15.22 -30.65
CA ARG A 16 -13.84 13.88 -31.17
C ARG A 16 -13.39 12.92 -30.09
N VAL A 17 -13.56 11.62 -30.38
CA VAL A 17 -13.04 10.55 -29.55
C VAL A 17 -11.98 9.77 -30.31
N LYS A 18 -10.86 9.50 -29.65
CA LYS A 18 -9.82 8.59 -30.15
C LYS A 18 -9.94 7.27 -29.42
N VAL A 19 -10.20 6.19 -30.14
CA VAL A 19 -10.33 4.84 -29.59
C VAL A 19 -9.02 4.09 -29.80
N ASN A 20 -8.39 3.63 -28.72
CA ASN A 20 -7.16 2.83 -28.82
C ASN A 20 -7.47 1.46 -29.46
N TYR A 21 -6.69 1.07 -30.47
CA TYR A 21 -6.93 -0.17 -31.22
C TYR A 21 -6.81 -1.44 -30.37
N GLU A 22 -5.99 -1.41 -29.32
CA GLU A 22 -5.67 -2.59 -28.51
C GLU A 22 -6.51 -2.68 -27.25
N SER A 23 -6.66 -1.57 -26.52
CA SER A 23 -7.34 -1.54 -25.23
C SER A 23 -8.83 -1.20 -25.32
N GLY A 24 -9.28 -0.59 -26.43
CA GLY A 24 -10.64 -0.04 -26.54
C GLY A 24 -10.91 1.14 -25.58
N GLN A 25 -9.87 1.68 -24.94
CA GLN A 25 -9.97 2.90 -24.15
C GLN A 25 -10.15 4.10 -25.07
N VAL A 26 -10.72 5.17 -24.53
CA VAL A 26 -11.03 6.38 -25.27
C VAL A 26 -10.19 7.56 -24.77
N ALA A 27 -9.80 8.45 -25.66
CA ALA A 27 -9.24 9.75 -25.33
C ALA A 27 -10.07 10.85 -26.00
N ARG A 28 -10.17 12.00 -25.34
CA ARG A 28 -10.77 13.19 -25.92
C ARG A 28 -9.78 13.82 -26.89
N VAL A 29 -10.27 14.19 -28.08
CA VAL A 29 -9.51 14.96 -29.05
C VAL A 29 -10.27 16.24 -29.38
N ASP A 30 -9.61 17.37 -29.17
CA ASP A 30 -10.12 18.68 -29.58
C ASP A 30 -9.60 18.99 -30.98
N HIS A 31 -10.52 19.12 -31.94
CA HIS A 31 -10.18 19.40 -33.33
C HIS A 31 -10.78 20.75 -33.75
N PRO A 32 -9.98 21.74 -34.20
CA PRO A 32 -10.52 22.99 -34.72
C PRO A 32 -11.53 22.72 -35.83
N GLU A 33 -12.62 23.48 -35.87
CA GLU A 33 -13.60 23.34 -36.95
C GLU A 33 -13.00 23.67 -38.33
N ALA A 34 -13.73 23.28 -39.39
CA ALA A 34 -13.20 23.23 -40.76
C ALA A 34 -12.68 24.58 -41.27
N ASP A 35 -13.18 25.69 -40.76
CA ASP A 35 -12.75 27.05 -41.08
C ASP A 35 -11.41 27.44 -40.41
N ALA A 36 -11.08 26.85 -39.26
CA ALA A 36 -9.83 27.04 -38.53
C ALA A 36 -8.82 25.90 -38.71
N ALA A 37 -9.24 24.76 -39.30
CA ALA A 37 -8.41 23.58 -39.55
C ALA A 37 -7.17 23.92 -40.41
N GLY A 38 -5.98 23.59 -39.90
CA GLY A 38 -4.69 23.88 -40.56
C GLY A 38 -4.18 25.32 -40.41
N LEU A 39 -4.98 26.22 -39.82
CA LEU A 39 -4.59 27.61 -39.49
C LEU A 39 -4.19 27.76 -38.01
N ARG A 40 -4.54 26.79 -37.16
CA ARG A 40 -4.29 26.77 -35.72
C ARG A 40 -3.59 25.47 -35.32
N ASN A 41 -2.60 25.58 -34.43
CA ASN A 41 -1.98 24.43 -33.79
C ASN A 41 -2.68 24.16 -32.46
N VAL A 42 -3.19 22.93 -32.29
CA VAL A 42 -3.72 22.46 -31.00
C VAL A 42 -2.54 22.22 -30.04
N ALA A 43 -2.75 22.46 -28.75
CA ALA A 43 -1.73 22.20 -27.75
C ALA A 43 -1.41 20.69 -27.69
N ALA A 44 -0.12 20.37 -27.51
CA ALA A 44 0.31 18.97 -27.44
C ALA A 44 -0.42 18.23 -26.32
N GLY A 45 -0.97 17.06 -26.64
CA GLY A 45 -1.76 16.24 -25.72
C GLY A 45 -3.28 16.51 -25.73
N LEU A 46 -3.76 17.50 -26.49
CA LEU A 46 -5.19 17.74 -26.74
C LEU A 46 -5.64 17.35 -28.16
N GLY A 47 -4.69 17.27 -29.11
CA GLY A 47 -4.96 16.84 -30.47
C GLY A 47 -4.82 15.33 -30.65
N ASP A 48 -4.60 14.89 -31.89
CA ASP A 48 -4.38 13.48 -32.23
C ASP A 48 -3.18 12.86 -31.51
N ASP A 49 -2.24 13.67 -31.01
CA ASP A 49 -1.07 13.26 -30.24
C ASP A 49 -1.38 12.92 -28.77
N THR A 50 -2.64 13.05 -28.34
CA THR A 50 -3.03 12.71 -26.97
C THR A 50 -2.77 11.24 -26.63
N LEU A 51 -2.19 11.04 -25.45
CA LEU A 51 -1.97 9.73 -24.81
C LEU A 51 -2.84 9.55 -23.57
N ASN A 52 -3.76 10.49 -23.29
CA ASN A 52 -4.61 10.51 -22.11
C ASN A 52 -5.85 9.63 -22.30
N TYR A 53 -5.63 8.34 -22.50
CA TYR A 53 -6.71 7.36 -22.61
C TYR A 53 -7.31 7.02 -21.24
N PHE A 54 -8.62 6.85 -21.20
CA PHE A 54 -9.36 6.39 -20.03
C PHE A 54 -10.38 5.31 -20.42
N GLY A 55 -10.73 4.46 -19.45
CA GLY A 55 -11.73 3.41 -19.64
C GLY A 55 -13.14 3.97 -19.61
N VAL A 56 -14.04 3.38 -20.41
CA VAL A 56 -15.47 3.70 -20.41
C VAL A 56 -16.30 2.42 -20.37
N ASP A 57 -17.48 2.53 -19.76
CA ASP A 57 -18.49 1.48 -19.79
C ASP A 57 -19.25 1.58 -21.12
N TRP A 58 -18.82 0.75 -22.07
CA TRP A 58 -19.46 0.65 -23.38
C TRP A 58 -20.86 0.05 -23.26
N ILE A 59 -21.82 0.66 -23.95
CA ILE A 59 -23.19 0.18 -24.07
C ILE A 59 -23.20 -0.79 -25.26
N SER A 60 -23.27 -2.09 -24.99
CA SER A 60 -23.28 -3.14 -26.01
C SER A 60 -24.69 -3.62 -26.34
N GLY A 61 -24.94 -3.88 -27.62
CA GLY A 61 -25.96 -4.84 -28.05
C GLY A 61 -25.41 -6.26 -28.01
N GLU A 62 -26.26 -7.28 -28.13
CA GLU A 62 -25.85 -8.69 -28.24
C GLU A 62 -24.80 -8.87 -29.36
N GLY A 63 -23.51 -8.98 -29.03
CA GLY A 63 -22.43 -9.07 -30.02
C GLY A 63 -21.09 -8.44 -29.64
N GLY A 64 -20.99 -7.74 -28.50
CA GLY A 64 -19.78 -7.01 -28.09
C GLY A 64 -19.74 -5.59 -28.66
N VAL A 65 -18.70 -4.83 -28.31
CA VAL A 65 -18.58 -3.41 -28.71
C VAL A 65 -17.82 -3.34 -30.04
N PRO A 66 -18.43 -2.84 -31.14
CA PRO A 66 -17.78 -2.79 -32.43
C PRO A 66 -16.93 -1.52 -32.56
N THR A 67 -15.78 -1.50 -31.88
CA THR A 67 -14.76 -0.46 -32.08
C THR A 67 -13.75 -0.91 -33.13
N PRO A 68 -13.21 0.00 -33.96
CA PRO A 68 -12.12 -0.33 -34.87
C PRO A 68 -10.89 -0.86 -34.11
N THR A 69 -10.33 -1.99 -34.56
CA THR A 69 -9.12 -2.60 -33.96
C THR A 69 -7.92 -2.55 -34.91
N SER A 70 -8.04 -1.83 -36.03
CA SER A 70 -6.96 -1.63 -36.99
C SER A 70 -7.16 -0.35 -37.81
N PRO A 71 -6.07 0.24 -38.36
CA PRO A 71 -6.17 1.38 -39.26
C PRO A 71 -7.09 1.16 -40.46
N ALA A 72 -7.11 -0.06 -41.01
CA ALA A 72 -7.97 -0.40 -42.16
C ALA A 72 -9.47 -0.34 -41.79
N GLN A 73 -9.84 -0.81 -40.60
CA GLN A 73 -11.21 -0.72 -40.11
C GLN A 73 -11.58 0.72 -39.75
N CYS A 74 -10.66 1.48 -39.17
CA CYS A 74 -10.88 2.88 -38.83
C CYS A 74 -11.20 3.71 -40.08
N ASN A 75 -10.34 3.60 -41.10
CA ASN A 75 -10.47 4.35 -42.35
C ASN A 75 -11.64 3.85 -43.23
N ALA A 76 -12.27 2.72 -42.90
CA ALA A 76 -13.49 2.26 -43.57
C ALA A 76 -14.74 3.00 -43.08
N VAL A 77 -14.66 3.70 -41.95
CA VAL A 77 -15.74 4.53 -41.40
C VAL A 77 -15.54 5.97 -41.87
N SER A 78 -16.52 6.54 -42.56
CA SER A 78 -16.38 7.85 -43.21
C SER A 78 -16.13 9.03 -42.26
N THR A 79 -16.50 8.88 -40.99
CA THR A 79 -16.38 9.88 -39.92
C THR A 79 -15.15 9.65 -39.03
N CYS A 80 -14.27 8.73 -39.43
CA CYS A 80 -13.09 8.37 -38.66
C CYS A 80 -11.81 8.40 -39.51
N TYR A 81 -10.67 8.53 -38.84
CA TYR A 81 -9.35 8.42 -39.44
C TYR A 81 -8.31 7.88 -38.46
N ASP A 82 -7.29 7.24 -39.02
CA ASP A 82 -6.17 6.68 -38.24
C ASP A 82 -5.20 7.77 -37.76
N ALA A 83 -4.95 7.79 -36.45
CA ALA A 83 -3.92 8.62 -35.82
C ALA A 83 -2.65 7.83 -35.43
N GLY A 84 -2.56 6.55 -35.84
CA GLY A 84 -1.41 5.67 -35.64
C GLY A 84 -1.56 4.74 -34.43
N ASP A 85 -1.83 5.28 -33.24
CA ASP A 85 -2.07 4.53 -32.00
C ASP A 85 -3.56 4.38 -31.64
N GLY A 86 -4.45 4.98 -32.43
CA GLY A 86 -5.89 4.88 -32.24
C GLY A 86 -6.69 5.44 -33.41
N CYS A 87 -8.00 5.16 -33.40
CA CYS A 87 -8.96 5.63 -34.38
C CYS A 87 -9.69 6.86 -33.88
N VAL A 88 -9.51 8.01 -34.54
CA VAL A 88 -10.19 9.26 -34.18
C VAL A 88 -11.50 9.35 -34.95
N CYS A 89 -12.61 9.56 -34.25
CA CYS A 89 -13.95 9.60 -34.83
C CYS A 89 -14.75 10.80 -34.33
N ASP A 90 -15.65 11.31 -35.17
CA ASP A 90 -16.67 12.28 -34.77
C ASP A 90 -17.65 11.67 -33.74
N THR A 91 -18.15 12.51 -32.84
CA THR A 91 -19.08 12.08 -31.79
C THR A 91 -20.34 12.93 -31.76
N THR A 92 -21.43 12.34 -31.26
CA THR A 92 -22.67 13.05 -30.94
C THR A 92 -23.12 12.65 -29.55
N THR A 93 -23.64 13.60 -28.77
CA THR A 93 -24.17 13.33 -27.44
C THR A 93 -25.68 13.42 -27.47
N VAL A 94 -26.36 12.41 -26.92
CA VAL A 94 -27.82 12.33 -26.84
C VAL A 94 -28.23 12.22 -25.37
N GLU A 95 -29.19 13.05 -24.98
CA GLU A 95 -29.81 13.00 -23.65
C GLU A 95 -31.25 12.50 -23.75
N ALA A 96 -31.62 11.58 -22.86
CA ALA A 96 -32.97 11.02 -22.81
C ALA A 96 -33.43 10.79 -21.36
N PRO A 97 -34.74 10.89 -21.07
CA PRO A 97 -35.25 10.53 -19.76
C PRO A 97 -35.08 9.04 -19.49
N VAL A 98 -34.71 8.69 -18.25
CA VAL A 98 -34.56 7.28 -17.83
C VAL A 98 -35.92 6.66 -17.51
N TYR A 99 -36.79 7.41 -16.84
CA TYR A 99 -38.15 7.01 -16.52
C TYR A 99 -39.15 7.95 -17.21
N ALA A 100 -40.14 7.39 -17.91
CA ALA A 100 -41.21 8.17 -18.53
C ALA A 100 -42.41 8.35 -17.58
N SER A 101 -42.55 7.46 -16.60
CA SER A 101 -43.61 7.45 -15.59
C SER A 101 -43.08 6.91 -14.26
N SER A 102 -43.72 7.25 -13.15
CA SER A 102 -43.41 6.68 -11.83
C SER A 102 -43.68 5.18 -11.75
N SER A 103 -44.54 4.64 -12.64
CA SER A 103 -44.72 3.19 -12.81
C SER A 103 -43.46 2.47 -13.27
N ASP A 104 -42.54 3.19 -13.91
CA ASP A 104 -41.29 2.64 -14.42
C ASP A 104 -40.19 2.64 -13.35
N VAL A 105 -40.46 3.27 -12.21
CA VAL A 105 -39.52 3.40 -11.08
C VAL A 105 -39.76 2.24 -10.10
N PRO A 106 -38.89 1.22 -10.07
CA PRO A 106 -39.15 0.04 -9.24
C PRO A 106 -39.02 0.32 -7.74
N SER A 107 -38.03 1.13 -7.36
CA SER A 107 -37.78 1.53 -5.98
C SER A 107 -36.83 2.72 -5.91
N LYS A 108 -36.68 3.34 -4.73
CA LYS A 108 -35.70 4.42 -4.51
C LYS A 108 -34.25 3.93 -4.69
N GLU A 109 -33.95 2.69 -4.34
CA GLU A 109 -32.61 2.10 -4.52
C GLU A 109 -32.28 1.96 -6.00
N HIS A 110 -33.28 1.62 -6.82
CA HIS A 110 -33.11 1.59 -8.26
C HIS A 110 -32.78 2.98 -8.80
N VAL A 111 -33.48 4.04 -8.37
CA VAL A 111 -33.16 5.43 -8.74
C VAL A 111 -31.72 5.80 -8.36
N LEU A 112 -31.31 5.57 -7.10
CA LEU A 112 -29.96 5.84 -6.60
C LEU A 112 -28.87 5.06 -7.36
N SER A 113 -29.21 3.86 -7.85
CA SER A 113 -28.29 2.99 -8.59
C SER A 113 -28.25 3.26 -10.10
N SER A 114 -29.33 3.75 -10.71
CA SER A 114 -29.45 3.95 -12.16
C SER A 114 -29.12 5.37 -12.59
N LEU A 115 -29.57 6.39 -11.84
CA LEU A 115 -29.31 7.79 -12.19
C LEU A 115 -27.93 8.19 -11.70
N LYS A 116 -27.17 8.83 -12.59
CA LYS A 116 -25.75 9.19 -12.35
C LYS A 116 -25.43 10.66 -12.58
N VAL A 117 -26.44 11.44 -12.93
CA VAL A 117 -26.33 12.89 -13.14
C VAL A 117 -26.99 13.57 -11.95
N GLY A 118 -26.21 14.34 -11.21
CA GLY A 118 -26.73 15.14 -10.09
C GLY A 118 -27.59 16.30 -10.60
N ALA A 119 -28.53 16.74 -9.77
CA ALA A 119 -29.32 17.94 -9.98
C ALA A 119 -28.94 19.02 -8.96
N PHE A 120 -29.09 20.29 -9.34
CA PHE A 120 -28.93 21.40 -8.41
C PHE A 120 -30.08 21.41 -7.39
N PRO A 121 -29.83 21.87 -6.15
CA PRO A 121 -30.89 22.15 -5.18
C PRO A 121 -31.96 23.06 -5.78
N VAL A 122 -33.23 22.75 -5.53
CA VAL A 122 -34.36 23.48 -6.13
C VAL A 122 -34.39 24.96 -5.73
N GLU A 123 -33.76 25.31 -4.61
CA GLU A 123 -33.63 26.67 -4.09
C GLU A 123 -32.68 27.54 -4.93
N MET A 124 -31.85 26.93 -5.78
CA MET A 124 -30.99 27.66 -6.72
C MET A 124 -31.74 28.14 -7.97
N PHE A 125 -32.96 27.64 -8.21
CA PHE A 125 -33.78 28.05 -9.34
C PHE A 125 -34.75 29.16 -8.93
N ASP A 126 -35.28 29.88 -9.93
CA ASP A 126 -36.31 30.89 -9.71
C ASP A 126 -37.53 30.31 -8.98
N ALA A 127 -38.15 31.13 -8.11
CA ALA A 127 -39.29 30.69 -7.33
C ALA A 127 -40.42 30.14 -8.23
N GLY A 128 -40.81 28.89 -7.98
CA GLY A 128 -41.83 28.19 -8.77
C GLY A 128 -41.33 27.56 -10.07
N ALA A 129 -40.01 27.54 -10.31
CA ALA A 129 -39.40 26.78 -11.41
C ALA A 129 -39.56 25.27 -11.22
N TYR A 130 -39.63 24.79 -9.98
CA TYR A 130 -39.90 23.39 -9.65
C TYR A 130 -41.08 23.27 -8.70
N THR A 131 -41.88 22.21 -8.87
CA THR A 131 -43.01 21.85 -8.00
C THR A 131 -42.91 20.40 -7.57
N SER A 132 -43.11 20.11 -6.28
CA SER A 132 -43.12 18.74 -5.75
C SER A 132 -44.40 18.01 -6.17
N LEU A 133 -44.24 16.81 -6.71
CA LEU A 133 -45.31 15.87 -7.06
C LEU A 133 -45.56 14.84 -5.93
N GLY A 134 -44.84 14.96 -4.80
CA GLY A 134 -44.85 13.97 -3.73
C GLY A 134 -44.03 12.73 -4.07
N ASP A 135 -44.42 11.57 -3.54
CA ASP A 135 -43.69 10.32 -3.70
C ASP A 135 -44.01 9.55 -5.00
N CYS A 136 -45.04 9.99 -5.72
CA CYS A 136 -45.57 9.34 -6.92
C CYS A 136 -45.79 7.81 -6.77
N GLY A 137 -46.09 7.34 -5.55
CA GLY A 137 -46.30 5.92 -5.24
C GLY A 137 -45.04 5.12 -4.93
N VAL A 138 -43.86 5.76 -4.87
CA VAL A 138 -42.58 5.12 -4.53
C VAL A 138 -42.10 5.57 -3.16
N SER A 139 -42.18 4.68 -2.16
CA SER A 139 -41.83 5.01 -0.77
C SER A 139 -40.40 5.53 -0.62
N GLY A 140 -40.25 6.68 0.05
CA GLY A 140 -38.95 7.30 0.34
C GLY A 140 -38.33 8.08 -0.83
N LEU A 141 -39.10 8.32 -1.88
CA LEU A 141 -38.74 9.18 -3.01
C LEU A 141 -39.56 10.48 -2.93
N GLU A 142 -38.96 11.60 -3.33
CA GLU A 142 -39.67 12.83 -3.65
C GLU A 142 -39.38 13.20 -5.11
N VAL A 143 -40.44 13.42 -5.89
CA VAL A 143 -40.37 13.74 -7.32
C VAL A 143 -40.66 15.22 -7.53
N LEU A 144 -39.71 15.93 -8.15
CA LEU A 144 -39.76 17.36 -8.38
C LEU A 144 -39.84 17.63 -9.88
N ALA A 145 -40.93 18.24 -10.31
CA ALA A 145 -41.22 18.54 -11.71
C ALA A 145 -40.80 19.97 -12.07
N ALA A 146 -40.09 20.13 -13.19
CA ALA A 146 -39.79 21.45 -13.74
C ALA A 146 -41.05 22.08 -14.35
N LYS A 147 -41.23 23.38 -14.13
CA LYS A 147 -42.30 24.17 -14.73
C LYS A 147 -41.88 24.57 -16.15
N THR A 148 -42.10 23.68 -17.11
CA THR A 148 -41.80 23.98 -18.52
C THR A 148 -42.90 24.86 -19.14
N ASN A 149 -42.53 25.64 -20.17
CA ASN A 149 -43.46 26.47 -20.95
C ASN A 149 -44.39 25.62 -21.85
N GLY A 150 -45.20 24.72 -21.25
CA GLY A 150 -46.25 23.98 -21.94
C GLY A 150 -46.36 22.47 -21.66
N GLY A 151 -45.52 21.87 -20.80
CA GLY A 151 -45.62 20.47 -20.41
C GLY A 151 -46.22 20.30 -19.01
N SER A 152 -47.23 19.43 -18.84
CA SER A 152 -47.70 19.02 -17.52
C SER A 152 -46.85 17.86 -17.01
N SER A 153 -45.75 18.14 -16.33
CA SER A 153 -44.99 17.11 -15.64
C SER A 153 -45.86 16.57 -14.49
N SER A 154 -46.19 15.28 -14.56
CA SER A 154 -47.04 14.58 -13.59
C SER A 154 -46.40 13.22 -13.29
N CYS A 155 -46.84 12.52 -12.25
CA CYS A 155 -46.31 11.18 -11.96
C CYS A 155 -46.42 10.20 -13.14
N SER A 156 -47.35 10.44 -14.08
CA SER A 156 -47.53 9.61 -15.29
C SER A 156 -46.81 10.15 -16.54
N ALA A 157 -46.11 11.28 -16.43
CA ALA A 157 -45.41 11.94 -17.52
C ALA A 157 -44.17 12.67 -16.95
N LEU A 158 -43.11 11.91 -16.71
CA LEU A 158 -41.80 12.38 -16.27
C LEU A 158 -40.91 12.65 -17.48
N ASP A 159 -40.10 13.70 -17.39
CA ASP A 159 -39.22 14.18 -18.47
C ASP A 159 -37.76 14.28 -17.98
N SER A 160 -36.86 14.72 -18.86
CA SER A 160 -35.44 14.87 -18.54
C SER A 160 -35.15 15.91 -17.47
N ASP A 161 -36.04 16.89 -17.28
CA ASP A 161 -35.88 17.94 -16.27
C ASP A 161 -36.50 17.57 -14.92
N THR A 162 -37.12 16.40 -14.83
CA THR A 162 -37.59 15.85 -13.56
C THR A 162 -36.41 15.55 -12.64
N ILE A 163 -36.50 15.98 -11.39
CA ILE A 163 -35.51 15.71 -10.34
C ILE A 163 -36.09 14.70 -9.35
N PHE A 164 -35.31 13.67 -9.05
CA PHE A 164 -35.60 12.74 -7.98
C PHE A 164 -34.76 13.08 -6.76
N LYS A 165 -35.43 13.21 -5.61
CA LYS A 165 -34.81 13.40 -4.32
C LYS A 165 -35.01 12.15 -3.48
N ALA A 166 -33.91 11.54 -3.03
CA ALA A 166 -33.96 10.34 -2.21
C ALA A 166 -32.80 10.31 -1.22
N THR A 167 -33.04 9.77 -0.02
CA THR A 167 -31.99 9.48 0.95
C THR A 167 -31.50 8.05 0.77
N ASP A 168 -30.19 7.88 0.68
CA ASP A 168 -29.56 6.56 0.73
C ASP A 168 -29.53 6.08 2.18
N ASP A 169 -30.32 5.05 2.49
CA ASP A 169 -30.42 4.48 3.85
C ASP A 169 -29.09 3.92 4.38
N THR A 170 -28.14 3.61 3.49
CA THR A 170 -26.83 3.08 3.90
C THR A 170 -25.90 4.18 4.40
N THR A 171 -26.01 5.37 3.81
CA THR A 171 -25.09 6.49 4.05
C THR A 171 -25.75 7.66 4.78
N GLY A 172 -27.07 7.70 4.83
CA GLY A 172 -27.86 8.82 5.34
C GLY A 172 -27.83 10.06 4.43
N VAL A 173 -27.21 9.96 3.26
CA VAL A 173 -27.01 11.10 2.36
C VAL A 173 -28.24 11.29 1.47
N GLU A 174 -28.76 12.51 1.47
CA GLU A 174 -29.77 12.93 0.50
C GLU A 174 -29.11 13.23 -0.86
N ARG A 175 -29.70 12.69 -1.92
CA ARG A 175 -29.23 12.87 -3.29
C ARG A 175 -30.35 13.48 -4.13
N LEU A 176 -29.98 14.51 -4.90
CA LEU A 176 -30.80 15.10 -5.96
C LEU A 176 -30.25 14.61 -7.30
N LEU A 177 -31.06 13.85 -8.04
CA LEU A 177 -30.65 13.18 -9.27
C LEU A 177 -31.57 13.60 -10.41
N LYS A 178 -30.98 14.04 -11.53
CA LYS A 178 -31.73 14.39 -12.73
C LYS A 178 -32.18 13.10 -13.44
N ASN A 179 -33.43 13.05 -13.91
CA ASN A 179 -33.99 11.93 -14.67
C ASN A 179 -33.41 11.90 -16.10
N VAL A 180 -32.09 11.77 -16.25
CA VAL A 180 -31.44 11.82 -17.56
C VAL A 180 -30.31 10.81 -17.65
N VAL A 181 -30.18 10.21 -18.81
CA VAL A 181 -28.98 9.52 -19.26
C VAL A 181 -28.38 10.32 -20.41
N SER A 182 -27.08 10.62 -20.33
CA SER A 182 -26.32 11.29 -21.38
C SER A 182 -25.38 10.27 -22.01
N THR A 183 -25.55 10.02 -23.30
CA THR A 183 -24.85 8.97 -24.04
C THR A 183 -24.06 9.57 -25.20
N VAL A 184 -22.78 9.21 -25.29
CA VAL A 184 -21.91 9.56 -26.41
C VAL A 184 -22.01 8.45 -27.45
N HIS A 185 -22.43 8.80 -28.66
CA HIS A 185 -22.47 7.93 -29.83
C HIS A 185 -21.30 8.27 -30.76
N ILE A 186 -20.59 7.24 -31.19
CA ILE A 186 -19.51 7.41 -32.17
C ILE A 186 -20.12 7.37 -33.57
N ALA A 187 -19.96 8.46 -34.32
CA ALA A 187 -20.57 8.58 -35.64
C ALA A 187 -20.05 7.47 -36.57
N GLY A 188 -20.96 6.87 -37.34
CA GLY A 188 -20.63 5.78 -38.27
C GLY A 188 -20.41 4.41 -37.62
N LEU A 189 -20.48 4.31 -36.29
CA LEU A 189 -20.35 3.06 -35.54
C LEU A 189 -21.61 2.81 -34.69
N SER A 190 -21.87 1.55 -34.35
CA SER A 190 -22.86 1.21 -33.31
C SER A 190 -22.27 1.23 -31.89
N ALA A 191 -21.09 1.83 -31.73
CA ALA A 191 -20.41 1.98 -30.46
C ALA A 191 -20.89 3.24 -29.73
N SER A 192 -21.28 3.08 -28.47
CA SER A 192 -21.69 4.18 -27.60
C SER A 192 -21.32 3.90 -26.15
N PHE A 193 -21.19 4.94 -25.35
CA PHE A 193 -20.87 4.84 -23.93
C PHE A 193 -21.51 6.00 -23.17
N ARG A 194 -21.65 5.84 -21.86
CA ARG A 194 -22.17 6.92 -21.01
C ARG A 194 -21.21 8.11 -21.04
N ASN A 195 -21.74 9.32 -21.21
CA ASN A 195 -20.97 10.56 -21.14
C ASN A 195 -20.32 10.73 -19.75
N PRO A 196 -18.98 10.78 -19.64
CA PRO A 196 -18.29 11.02 -18.39
C PRO A 196 -18.61 12.43 -17.86
N VAL A 197 -18.78 12.55 -16.53
CA VAL A 197 -19.01 13.86 -15.91
C VAL A 197 -17.70 14.63 -15.88
N HIS A 198 -17.73 15.88 -16.32
CA HIS A 198 -16.62 16.82 -16.23
C HIS A 198 -17.11 18.10 -15.56
N PHE A 199 -16.58 18.42 -14.37
CA PHE A 199 -17.06 19.53 -13.56
C PHE A 199 -16.46 20.89 -13.96
N VAL A 200 -15.35 20.86 -14.68
CA VAL A 200 -14.51 22.04 -14.90
C VAL A 200 -14.71 22.55 -16.31
N SER A 201 -15.01 23.83 -16.49
CA SER A 201 -14.86 24.40 -17.82
C SER A 201 -13.38 24.57 -18.13
N LEU A 202 -12.88 23.94 -19.20
CA LEU A 202 -11.49 24.13 -19.64
C LEU A 202 -11.22 25.55 -20.16
N VAL A 203 -12.28 26.27 -20.55
CA VAL A 203 -12.19 27.64 -21.09
C VAL A 203 -12.35 28.67 -19.96
N ASN A 204 -13.33 28.44 -19.07
CA ASN A 204 -13.69 29.37 -18.00
C ASN A 204 -13.65 28.64 -16.65
N TYR A 205 -12.46 28.27 -16.20
CA TYR A 205 -12.31 27.61 -14.90
C TYR A 205 -12.62 28.59 -13.77
N ASP A 206 -13.46 28.17 -12.83
CA ASP A 206 -13.71 28.87 -11.57
C ASP A 206 -13.14 28.04 -10.41
N LEU A 207 -12.64 28.71 -9.37
CA LEU A 207 -12.20 28.06 -8.14
C LEU A 207 -13.33 27.24 -7.50
N ARG A 208 -14.57 27.71 -7.62
CA ARG A 208 -15.77 26.99 -7.18
C ARG A 208 -15.88 25.61 -7.84
N ASP A 209 -15.64 25.54 -9.15
CA ASP A 209 -15.81 24.30 -9.91
C ASP A 209 -14.74 23.27 -9.52
N MET A 210 -13.52 23.73 -9.20
CA MET A 210 -12.47 22.89 -8.61
C MET A 210 -12.88 22.31 -7.26
N HIS A 211 -13.47 23.14 -6.38
CA HIS A 211 -13.93 22.66 -5.07
C HIS A 211 -15.02 21.60 -5.22
N HIS A 212 -15.99 21.81 -6.11
CA HIS A 212 -17.04 20.83 -6.37
C HIS A 212 -16.51 19.51 -6.95
N GLU A 213 -15.52 19.57 -7.85
CA GLU A 213 -14.88 18.36 -8.37
C GLU A 213 -14.17 17.57 -7.25
N VAL A 214 -13.39 18.26 -6.42
CA VAL A 214 -12.67 17.65 -5.30
C VAL A 214 -13.65 17.06 -4.28
N ASP A 215 -14.69 17.80 -3.91
CA ASP A 215 -15.72 17.32 -2.98
C ASP A 215 -16.45 16.09 -3.54
N ALA A 216 -16.80 16.09 -4.82
CA ALA A 216 -17.42 14.94 -5.47
C ALA A 216 -16.52 13.70 -5.46
N VAL A 217 -15.21 13.86 -5.69
CA VAL A 217 -14.23 12.76 -5.59
C VAL A 217 -14.12 12.26 -4.15
N ILE A 218 -14.04 13.17 -3.17
CA ILE A 218 -13.97 12.80 -1.74
C ILE A 218 -15.22 12.03 -1.32
N ASP A 219 -16.41 12.54 -1.67
CA ASP A 219 -17.68 11.88 -1.42
C ASP A 219 -17.73 10.49 -2.04
N HIS A 220 -17.30 10.37 -3.30
CA HIS A 220 -17.29 9.09 -3.99
C HIS A 220 -16.42 8.07 -3.25
N LEU A 221 -15.22 8.48 -2.78
CA LEU A 221 -14.32 7.62 -2.03
C LEU A 221 -14.87 7.27 -0.64
N PHE A 222 -15.42 8.25 0.08
CA PHE A 222 -15.91 8.09 1.45
C PHE A 222 -17.17 7.21 1.54
N TYR A 223 -18.09 7.37 0.59
CA TYR A 223 -19.31 6.57 0.49
C TYR A 223 -19.13 5.28 -0.33
N HIS A 224 -17.93 5.02 -0.86
CA HIS A 224 -17.67 3.80 -1.59
C HIS A 224 -17.87 2.57 -0.68
N PRO A 225 -18.55 1.49 -1.15
CA PRO A 225 -18.83 0.32 -0.32
C PRO A 225 -17.60 -0.38 0.28
N SER A 226 -16.43 -0.23 -0.36
CA SER A 226 -15.16 -0.80 0.11
C SER A 226 -14.45 0.03 1.18
N HIS A 227 -14.81 1.31 1.37
CA HIS A 227 -14.14 2.19 2.31
C HIS A 227 -14.30 1.72 3.78
N PRO A 228 -15.51 1.41 4.28
CA PRO A 228 -15.65 0.95 5.67
C PRO A 228 -14.90 -0.36 5.96
N PRO A 229 -14.99 -1.44 5.14
CA PRO A 229 -14.21 -2.66 5.38
C PRO A 229 -12.69 -2.45 5.33
N PHE A 230 -12.23 -1.61 4.40
CA PHE A 230 -10.83 -1.24 4.29
C PHE A 230 -10.36 -0.57 5.58
N LEU A 231 -11.05 0.49 6.01
CA LEU A 231 -10.71 1.24 7.22
C LEU A 231 -10.82 0.38 8.49
N ALA A 232 -11.88 -0.43 8.63
CA ALA A 232 -12.09 -1.34 9.75
C ALA A 232 -10.92 -2.28 9.97
N THR A 233 -10.47 -2.94 8.90
CA THR A 233 -9.33 -3.86 8.99
C THR A 233 -8.07 -3.15 9.48
N ARG A 234 -7.77 -1.95 8.95
CA ARG A 234 -6.56 -1.20 9.34
C ARG A 234 -6.64 -0.66 10.77
N MET A 235 -7.79 -0.18 11.18
CA MET A 235 -7.99 0.32 12.54
C MET A 235 -7.87 -0.82 13.55
N ILE A 236 -8.50 -1.97 13.32
CA ILE A 236 -8.36 -3.15 14.20
C ILE A 236 -6.89 -3.57 14.36
N GLN A 237 -6.13 -3.58 13.27
CA GLN A 237 -4.69 -3.86 13.32
C GLN A 237 -3.93 -2.86 14.20
N ARG A 238 -4.25 -1.56 14.13
CA ARG A 238 -3.66 -0.52 14.99
C ARG A 238 -4.08 -0.62 16.46
N PHE A 239 -5.22 -1.26 16.74
CA PHE A 239 -5.65 -1.59 18.10
C PHE A 239 -5.14 -2.96 18.58
N GLY A 240 -4.24 -3.58 17.83
CA GLY A 240 -3.41 -4.69 18.32
C GLY A 240 -3.88 -6.09 17.95
N ILE A 241 -4.71 -6.22 16.91
CA ILE A 241 -5.15 -7.52 16.39
C ILE A 241 -4.77 -7.61 14.91
N SER A 242 -3.70 -8.35 14.60
CA SER A 242 -3.18 -8.43 13.23
C SER A 242 -4.13 -9.18 12.27
N ASN A 243 -4.86 -10.19 12.79
CA ASN A 243 -5.68 -11.11 12.01
C ASN A 243 -7.12 -11.22 12.56
N PRO A 244 -7.95 -10.17 12.43
CA PRO A 244 -9.31 -10.19 12.95
C PRO A 244 -10.22 -11.17 12.18
N SER A 245 -11.23 -11.72 12.84
CA SER A 245 -12.21 -12.56 12.15
C SER A 245 -13.07 -11.73 11.17
N PRO A 246 -13.63 -12.35 10.11
CA PRO A 246 -14.60 -11.69 9.25
C PRO A 246 -15.84 -11.18 10.02
N GLY A 247 -16.21 -11.87 11.09
CA GLY A 247 -17.32 -11.48 11.96
C GLY A 247 -17.02 -10.19 12.72
N PHE A 248 -15.80 -10.05 13.25
CA PHE A 248 -15.35 -8.83 13.93
C PHE A 248 -15.31 -7.64 12.99
N VAL A 249 -14.70 -7.81 11.81
CA VAL A 249 -14.65 -6.75 10.79
C VAL A 249 -16.07 -6.30 10.42
N LYS A 250 -17.02 -7.23 10.23
CA LYS A 250 -18.43 -6.91 9.96
C LYS A 250 -19.07 -6.07 11.07
N ARG A 251 -18.85 -6.39 12.35
CA ARG A 251 -19.40 -5.62 13.48
C ARG A 251 -18.85 -4.19 13.52
N VAL A 252 -17.54 -4.02 13.31
CA VAL A 252 -16.88 -2.70 13.27
C VAL A 252 -17.35 -1.88 12.06
N VAL A 253 -17.50 -2.51 10.89
CA VAL A 253 -18.07 -1.86 9.70
C VAL A 253 -19.50 -1.38 9.96
N ASN A 254 -20.33 -2.20 10.59
CA ASN A 254 -21.71 -1.82 10.90
C ASN A 254 -21.76 -0.65 11.88
N ALA A 255 -20.90 -0.62 12.91
CA ALA A 255 -20.79 0.50 13.83
C ALA A 255 -20.39 1.79 13.12
N TYR A 256 -19.41 1.73 12.21
CA TYR A 256 -19.00 2.88 11.39
C TYR A 256 -20.13 3.40 10.50
N ARG A 257 -20.90 2.50 9.87
CA ARG A 257 -22.01 2.87 8.97
C ARG A 257 -23.23 3.43 9.70
N THR A 258 -23.63 2.77 10.78
CA THR A 258 -24.82 3.16 11.57
C THR A 258 -24.54 4.33 12.52
N GLY A 259 -23.26 4.60 12.78
CA GLY A 259 -22.83 5.66 13.67
C GLY A 259 -23.07 5.38 15.15
N VAL A 260 -23.40 4.14 15.54
CA VAL A 260 -23.70 3.77 16.93
C VAL A 260 -23.11 2.40 17.28
N TYR A 261 -22.51 2.30 18.47
CA TYR A 261 -22.16 1.03 19.10
C TYR A 261 -22.18 1.17 20.62
N ALA A 262 -22.96 0.32 21.33
CA ALA A 262 -23.08 0.35 22.79
C ALA A 262 -23.30 1.78 23.35
N ASP A 263 -24.31 2.48 22.81
CA ASP A 263 -24.68 3.87 23.15
C ASP A 263 -23.61 4.94 22.87
N MET A 264 -22.51 4.60 22.19
CA MET A 264 -21.49 5.54 21.74
C MET A 264 -21.65 5.87 20.25
N GLY A 265 -21.47 7.15 19.93
CA GLY A 265 -21.60 7.69 18.57
C GLY A 265 -22.75 8.70 18.45
N ASP A 266 -22.95 9.23 17.25
CA ASP A 266 -23.96 10.26 16.95
C ASP A 266 -25.00 9.80 15.91
N GLY A 267 -24.97 8.53 15.49
CA GLY A 267 -25.89 7.99 14.49
C GLY A 267 -25.59 8.39 13.05
N THR A 268 -24.47 9.08 12.78
CA THR A 268 -24.08 9.47 11.42
C THR A 268 -23.16 8.44 10.78
N TYR A 269 -23.27 8.29 9.46
CA TYR A 269 -22.33 7.47 8.70
C TYR A 269 -20.92 8.00 8.85
N GLY A 270 -19.99 7.08 9.07
CA GLY A 270 -18.58 7.37 9.20
C GLY A 270 -18.13 7.79 10.59
N ASN A 271 -18.93 7.51 11.61
CA ASN A 271 -18.61 7.85 12.99
C ASN A 271 -17.41 7.03 13.52
N MET A 272 -16.29 7.72 13.75
CA MET A 272 -15.08 7.10 14.29
C MET A 272 -15.21 6.70 15.77
N ALA A 273 -16.03 7.38 16.57
CA ALA A 273 -16.25 7.03 17.97
C ALA A 273 -16.97 5.68 18.10
N ALA A 274 -18.04 5.47 17.33
CA ALA A 274 -18.76 4.19 17.25
C ALA A 274 -17.84 3.07 16.74
N MET A 275 -17.01 3.37 15.74
CA MET A 275 -16.03 2.41 15.22
C MET A 275 -14.99 1.99 16.27
N VAL A 276 -14.37 2.96 16.96
CA VAL A 276 -13.37 2.67 18.01
C VAL A 276 -14.01 1.94 19.19
N ALA A 277 -15.22 2.33 19.57
CA ALA A 277 -16.01 1.62 20.57
C ALA A 277 -16.23 0.15 20.18
N ALA A 278 -16.66 -0.10 18.94
CA ALA A 278 -16.85 -1.44 18.43
C ALA A 278 -15.57 -2.26 18.43
N ILE A 279 -14.40 -1.65 18.18
CA ILE A 279 -13.11 -2.33 18.27
C ILE A 279 -12.78 -2.68 19.71
N LEU A 280 -12.84 -1.72 20.64
CA LEU A 280 -12.37 -1.90 22.02
C LEU A 280 -13.28 -2.81 22.86
N LEU A 281 -14.59 -2.79 22.59
CA LEU A 281 -15.59 -3.53 23.36
C LEU A 281 -15.97 -4.86 22.73
N ASP A 282 -15.42 -5.21 21.57
CA ASP A 282 -15.70 -6.49 20.95
C ASP A 282 -15.23 -7.66 21.84
N PRO A 283 -15.97 -8.78 21.87
CA PRO A 283 -15.51 -9.99 22.53
C PRO A 283 -14.14 -10.47 22.02
N GLU A 284 -13.82 -10.26 20.73
CA GLU A 284 -12.51 -10.65 20.18
C GLU A 284 -11.35 -9.78 20.70
N SER A 285 -11.63 -8.59 21.22
CA SER A 285 -10.61 -7.69 21.78
C SER A 285 -10.36 -7.87 23.28
N SER A 286 -11.31 -8.48 23.99
CA SER A 286 -11.30 -8.53 25.46
C SER A 286 -11.26 -9.94 26.05
N SER A 287 -11.55 -10.98 25.26
CA SER A 287 -11.64 -12.35 25.77
C SER A 287 -10.27 -12.95 26.11
N PRO A 288 -9.99 -13.30 27.39
CA PRO A 288 -8.70 -13.90 27.79
C PRO A 288 -8.46 -15.28 27.16
N THR A 289 -9.50 -15.97 26.72
CA THR A 289 -9.37 -17.27 26.04
C THR A 289 -8.63 -17.13 24.71
N LEU A 290 -8.71 -15.97 24.07
CA LEU A 290 -8.05 -15.69 22.79
C LEU A 290 -6.56 -15.41 22.95
N ASP A 291 -6.07 -15.04 24.14
CA ASP A 291 -4.63 -14.90 24.40
C ASP A 291 -3.87 -16.22 24.19
N ALA A 292 -4.58 -17.36 24.29
CA ALA A 292 -4.04 -18.68 24.03
C ALA A 292 -4.07 -19.08 22.55
N ASP A 293 -4.77 -18.36 21.68
CA ASP A 293 -4.85 -18.63 20.25
C ASP A 293 -3.59 -18.09 19.54
N PRO A 294 -2.79 -18.95 18.88
CA PRO A 294 -1.57 -18.52 18.19
C PRO A 294 -1.81 -17.61 16.97
N SER A 295 -3.05 -17.48 16.49
CA SER A 295 -3.43 -16.61 15.39
C SER A 295 -3.88 -15.21 15.83
N GLN A 296 -4.15 -15.04 17.14
CA GLN A 296 -4.65 -13.80 17.72
C GLN A 296 -3.53 -12.88 18.21
N GLY A 297 -3.85 -11.58 18.32
CA GLY A 297 -2.94 -10.54 18.79
C GLY A 297 -1.98 -10.01 17.73
N HIS A 298 -0.89 -9.40 18.19
CA HIS A 298 0.16 -8.81 17.35
C HIS A 298 1.52 -8.77 18.07
N LEU A 299 2.57 -8.44 17.32
CA LEU A 299 3.86 -8.04 17.89
C LEU A 299 3.83 -6.53 18.15
N LYS A 300 4.24 -6.09 19.35
CA LYS A 300 4.25 -4.66 19.65
C LYS A 300 5.28 -3.94 18.76
N GLU A 301 4.87 -2.79 18.26
CA GLU A 301 5.74 -1.90 17.49
C GLU A 301 6.94 -1.39 18.31
N PRO A 302 8.13 -1.21 17.72
CA PRO A 302 9.30 -0.67 18.41
C PRO A 302 9.02 0.60 19.22
N LEU A 303 8.33 1.59 18.63
CA LEU A 303 8.07 2.86 19.31
C LEU A 303 7.07 2.70 20.47
N LEU A 304 6.09 1.80 20.31
CA LEU A 304 5.13 1.48 21.37
C LEU A 304 5.80 0.74 22.53
N LYS A 305 6.82 -0.09 22.29
CA LYS A 305 7.61 -0.72 23.36
C LYS A 305 8.34 0.32 24.21
N ILE A 306 8.97 1.31 23.57
CA ILE A 306 9.66 2.40 24.28
C ILE A 306 8.66 3.25 25.04
N THR A 307 7.56 3.62 24.39
CA THR A 307 6.48 4.42 24.99
C THR A 307 5.87 3.70 26.20
N ASN A 308 5.67 2.39 26.12
CA ASN A 308 5.19 1.57 27.23
C ASN A 308 6.13 1.67 28.43
N ILE A 309 7.45 1.49 28.24
CA ILE A 309 8.44 1.58 29.32
C ILE A 309 8.47 2.99 29.91
N PHE A 310 8.58 4.02 29.08
CA PHE A 310 8.70 5.39 29.56
C PHE A 310 7.46 5.86 30.33
N ARG A 311 6.27 5.39 29.92
CA ARG A 311 5.01 5.68 30.63
C ARG A 311 4.88 4.87 31.91
N SER A 312 5.12 3.56 31.86
CA SER A 312 4.95 2.68 33.02
C SER A 312 6.00 2.92 34.10
N MET A 313 7.23 3.26 33.71
CA MET A 313 8.36 3.47 34.61
C MET A 313 8.58 4.95 34.98
N ASP A 314 7.59 5.80 34.69
CA ASP A 314 7.56 7.23 35.03
C ASP A 314 8.85 7.96 34.64
N VAL A 315 9.05 8.20 33.35
CA VAL A 315 10.25 8.92 32.89
C VAL A 315 10.25 10.39 33.34
N HIS A 316 11.27 10.77 34.10
CA HIS A 316 11.51 12.13 34.56
C HIS A 316 12.72 12.74 33.86
N TYR A 317 12.49 13.78 33.05
CA TYR A 317 13.55 14.51 32.34
C TYR A 317 14.15 15.62 33.21
N THR A 318 15.46 15.86 33.06
CA THR A 318 16.19 16.91 33.82
C THR A 318 15.79 18.33 33.45
N SER A 319 15.19 18.53 32.27
CA SER A 319 14.71 19.84 31.79
C SER A 319 13.50 19.70 30.88
N TYR A 320 12.63 20.72 30.86
CA TYR A 320 11.54 20.82 29.89
C TYR A 320 12.05 20.83 28.43
N ARG A 321 13.25 21.36 28.18
CA ARG A 321 13.87 21.31 26.84
C ARG A 321 14.28 19.90 26.43
N SER A 322 14.52 19.02 27.40
CA SER A 322 14.83 17.60 27.21
C SER A 322 13.57 16.73 27.05
N LYS A 323 12.36 17.27 27.29
CA LYS A 323 11.08 16.57 27.03
C LYS A 323 10.77 16.35 25.54
N ARG A 324 11.76 16.49 24.65
CA ARG A 324 11.62 16.16 23.23
C ARG A 324 11.61 14.63 23.10
N LEU A 325 10.41 14.05 23.19
CA LEU A 325 10.17 12.62 23.03
C LEU A 325 10.97 12.05 21.85
N LEU A 326 11.85 11.09 22.13
CA LEU A 326 12.50 10.18 21.18
C LEU A 326 13.07 10.85 19.92
N ARG A 327 13.63 12.06 20.06
CA ARG A 327 14.30 12.79 18.97
C ARG A 327 15.76 12.34 18.85
N GLN A 328 16.01 11.03 18.85
CA GLN A 328 17.29 10.50 18.41
C GLN A 328 17.25 10.43 16.88
N PRO A 329 18.06 11.22 16.15
CA PRO A 329 18.06 11.17 14.70
C PRO A 329 18.36 9.76 14.20
N GLY A 330 17.57 9.28 13.24
CA GLY A 330 17.81 7.99 12.60
C GLY A 330 17.28 6.80 13.39
N LEU A 331 16.33 7.01 14.31
CA LEU A 331 15.69 5.91 15.03
C LEU A 331 14.98 4.95 14.06
N GLN A 332 14.45 5.44 12.93
CA GLN A 332 13.95 4.60 11.85
C GLN A 332 15.03 3.67 11.29
N LYS A 333 16.27 4.14 11.11
CA LYS A 333 17.39 3.29 10.67
C LYS A 333 17.77 2.26 11.73
N HIS A 334 17.71 2.63 13.00
CA HIS A 334 18.20 1.81 14.11
C HIS A 334 17.19 0.78 14.63
N LEU A 335 15.90 1.13 14.65
CA LEU A 335 14.82 0.33 15.23
C LEU A 335 13.74 -0.04 14.21
N GLY A 336 13.79 0.53 13.00
CA GLY A 336 12.75 0.39 11.99
C GLY A 336 11.55 1.33 12.19
N GLN A 337 11.54 2.13 13.26
CA GLN A 337 10.57 3.20 13.50
C GLN A 337 11.20 4.38 14.23
N GLY A 338 10.83 5.60 13.83
CA GLY A 338 11.27 6.83 14.45
C GLY A 338 10.16 7.88 14.40
N SER A 339 10.08 8.74 15.42
CA SER A 339 9.09 9.81 15.44
C SER A 339 9.32 10.78 14.28
N TYR A 340 8.32 11.02 13.44
CA TYR A 340 8.41 11.82 12.21
C TYR A 340 9.38 11.29 11.13
N GLU A 341 9.76 10.00 11.21
CA GLU A 341 10.71 9.39 10.28
C GLU A 341 10.06 8.29 9.42
N SER A 342 8.75 8.39 9.10
CA SER A 342 8.08 7.40 8.24
C SER A 342 8.74 7.35 6.87
N PRO A 343 9.18 6.17 6.39
CA PRO A 343 9.87 6.06 5.10
C PRO A 343 8.92 6.24 3.90
N SER A 344 7.61 6.16 4.11
CA SER A 344 6.60 6.31 3.07
C SER A 344 5.31 6.93 3.61
N VAL A 345 4.41 7.34 2.71
CA VAL A 345 3.03 7.73 3.05
C VAL A 345 2.19 6.54 3.57
N PHE A 346 2.68 5.32 3.41
CA PHE A 346 2.00 4.07 3.80
C PHE A 346 2.47 3.51 5.14
N SER A 347 3.14 4.33 5.98
CA SER A 347 3.72 3.96 7.29
C SER A 347 5.10 3.27 7.21
N PHE A 348 5.54 2.72 8.35
CA PHE A 348 6.83 2.02 8.53
C PHE A 348 6.81 0.57 8.04
N PHE A 349 5.61 -0.02 7.91
CA PHE A 349 5.40 -1.39 7.51
C PHE A 349 4.04 -1.53 6.82
N LEU A 350 3.94 -2.54 5.95
CA LEU A 350 2.75 -2.86 5.20
C LEU A 350 1.74 -3.58 6.10
N PRO A 351 0.49 -3.13 6.15
CA PRO A 351 -0.58 -3.80 6.89
C PRO A 351 -0.88 -5.25 6.45
N GLU A 352 -0.49 -5.64 5.25
CA GLU A 352 -0.60 -6.99 4.69
C GLU A 352 0.72 -7.78 4.73
N TYR A 353 1.76 -7.26 5.39
CA TYR A 353 3.03 -7.96 5.48
C TYR A 353 2.86 -9.32 6.17
N SER A 354 3.21 -10.38 5.44
CA SER A 354 3.22 -11.74 5.94
C SER A 354 4.67 -12.23 6.01
N PRO A 355 5.26 -12.39 7.21
CA PRO A 355 6.61 -12.89 7.31
C PRO A 355 6.67 -14.34 6.84
N PRO A 356 7.71 -14.72 6.09
CA PRO A 356 7.85 -16.10 5.65
C PRO A 356 8.00 -17.03 6.88
N GLY A 357 7.61 -18.30 6.75
CA GLY A 357 7.68 -19.28 7.83
C GLY A 357 6.31 -19.76 8.29
N VAL A 358 6.12 -20.01 9.59
CA VAL A 358 4.86 -20.54 10.13
C VAL A 358 3.68 -19.59 9.91
N VAL A 359 3.89 -18.27 10.04
CA VAL A 359 2.86 -17.24 9.86
C VAL A 359 2.40 -17.19 8.39
N GLY A 360 3.32 -16.98 7.45
CA GLY A 360 2.96 -16.94 6.03
C GLY A 360 2.40 -18.26 5.48
N ARG A 361 2.85 -19.42 5.97
CA ARG A 361 2.24 -20.72 5.60
C ARG A 361 0.80 -20.87 6.10
N ALA A 362 0.44 -20.20 7.19
CA ALA A 362 -0.92 -20.17 7.72
C ALA A 362 -1.80 -19.12 7.03
N GLY A 363 -1.26 -18.35 6.07
CA GLY A 363 -1.99 -17.26 5.41
C GLY A 363 -2.25 -16.05 6.32
N LEU A 364 -1.54 -15.96 7.46
CA LEU A 364 -1.68 -14.87 8.43
C LEU A 364 -0.73 -13.71 8.10
N VAL A 365 -1.06 -12.52 8.59
CA VAL A 365 -0.22 -11.33 8.52
C VAL A 365 0.39 -11.01 9.88
N SER A 366 1.55 -10.36 9.87
CA SER A 366 2.21 -9.81 11.06
C SER A 366 2.93 -8.52 10.67
N PRO A 367 2.17 -7.41 10.53
CA PRO A 367 2.66 -6.16 9.95
C PRO A 367 3.93 -5.63 10.63
N GLU A 368 3.91 -5.58 11.95
CA GLU A 368 4.97 -5.00 12.77
C GLU A 368 6.28 -5.82 12.68
N SER A 369 6.19 -7.11 12.30
CA SER A 369 7.37 -7.96 12.13
C SER A 369 8.27 -7.55 10.96
N GLN A 370 7.74 -6.77 10.00
CA GLN A 370 8.50 -6.30 8.84
C GLN A 370 9.71 -5.46 9.24
N VAL A 371 9.56 -4.65 10.29
CA VAL A 371 10.61 -3.76 10.79
C VAL A 371 11.53 -4.43 11.81
N LEU A 372 11.23 -5.67 12.22
CA LEU A 372 12.01 -6.40 13.22
C LEU A 372 13.09 -7.26 12.55
N SER A 373 14.29 -6.70 12.41
CA SER A 373 15.51 -7.44 12.06
C SER A 373 16.34 -7.76 13.31
N GLY A 374 17.25 -8.73 13.23
CA GLY A 374 18.10 -9.11 14.37
C GLY A 374 18.89 -7.92 14.92
N ALA A 375 19.47 -7.11 14.03
CA ALA A 375 20.20 -5.89 14.39
C ALA A 375 19.33 -4.87 15.13
N LYS A 376 18.12 -4.62 14.60
CA LYS A 376 17.15 -3.67 15.16
C LYS A 376 16.62 -4.13 16.52
N VAL A 377 16.37 -5.43 16.67
CA VAL A 377 15.94 -6.03 17.96
C VAL A 377 17.05 -5.94 19.00
N SER A 378 18.31 -6.26 18.66
CA SER A 378 19.42 -6.13 19.60
C SER A 378 19.59 -4.68 20.07
N ARG A 379 19.55 -3.71 19.15
CA ARG A 379 19.60 -2.28 19.48
C ARG A 379 18.43 -1.84 20.37
N LEU A 380 17.22 -2.33 20.09
CA LEU A 380 16.05 -2.06 20.93
C LEU A 380 16.27 -2.57 22.35
N ILE A 381 16.74 -3.81 22.51
CA ILE A 381 17.01 -4.38 23.83
C ILE A 381 18.11 -3.59 24.54
N ASP A 382 19.25 -3.32 23.90
CA ASP A 382 20.33 -2.52 24.48
C ASP A 382 19.83 -1.16 24.98
N GLY A 383 18.99 -0.49 24.19
CA GLY A 383 18.43 0.80 24.58
C GLY A 383 17.46 0.73 25.75
N ILE A 384 16.64 -0.32 25.82
CA ILE A 384 15.75 -0.60 26.96
C ILE A 384 16.58 -0.85 28.23
N LEU A 385 17.56 -1.75 28.14
CA LEU A 385 18.41 -2.10 29.29
C LEU A 385 19.23 -0.90 29.77
N THR A 386 19.74 -0.08 28.85
CA THR A 386 20.44 1.17 29.15
C THR A 386 19.53 2.15 29.87
N SER A 387 18.26 2.26 29.44
CA SER A 387 17.29 3.17 30.09
C SER A 387 17.09 2.83 31.57
N TYR A 388 17.06 1.54 31.93
CA TYR A 388 16.99 1.10 33.33
C TYR A 388 18.29 1.34 34.10
N LYS A 389 19.44 1.05 33.48
CA LYS A 389 20.75 1.10 34.16
C LYS A 389 21.30 2.52 34.33
N MET A 390 21.12 3.36 33.32
CA MET A 390 21.85 4.62 33.15
C MET A 390 20.95 5.79 32.77
N GLY A 391 19.64 5.58 32.66
CA GLY A 391 18.68 6.60 32.22
C GLY A 391 18.61 6.78 30.70
N VAL A 392 17.92 7.84 30.29
CA VAL A 392 17.70 8.25 28.91
C VAL A 392 18.97 8.94 28.37
N THR A 393 19.76 8.24 27.56
CA THR A 393 21.07 8.69 27.01
C THR A 393 21.35 7.97 25.69
N ASN A 394 22.24 8.47 24.82
CA ASN A 394 22.67 7.71 23.62
C ASN A 394 23.83 6.73 23.89
N CYS A 395 24.36 6.70 25.11
CA CYS A 395 25.37 5.73 25.49
C CYS A 395 24.85 4.30 25.30
N TRP A 396 25.73 3.38 24.88
CA TRP A 396 25.40 1.95 24.81
C TRP A 396 24.09 1.63 24.05
N ASN A 397 23.80 2.36 22.96
CA ASN A 397 22.57 2.28 22.18
C ASN A 397 21.27 2.72 22.90
N GLY A 398 21.36 3.53 23.96
CA GLY A 398 20.21 4.10 24.67
C GLY A 398 19.36 5.11 23.86
N PHE A 399 18.18 5.42 24.39
CA PHE A 399 17.12 6.21 23.72
C PHE A 399 17.10 7.71 24.07
N GLY A 400 18.24 8.39 24.02
CA GLY A 400 18.29 9.80 24.37
C GLY A 400 19.51 10.53 23.85
N THR A 401 19.79 11.66 24.45
CA THR A 401 21.00 12.46 24.24
C THR A 401 21.85 12.38 25.50
N ARG A 402 23.14 12.07 25.34
CA ARG A 402 24.09 12.18 26.45
C ARG A 402 24.36 13.66 26.74
N LEU A 403 24.24 14.04 28.01
CA LEU A 403 24.69 15.33 28.53
C LEU A 403 26.24 15.40 28.54
N ALA A 404 26.81 16.49 29.05
CA ALA A 404 28.26 16.63 29.12
C ALA A 404 28.90 15.50 29.97
N GLY A 405 29.98 14.90 29.46
CA GLY A 405 30.73 13.85 30.15
C GLY A 405 30.92 12.56 29.34
N PHE A 406 31.51 11.55 29.99
CA PHE A 406 31.72 10.22 29.42
C PHE A 406 30.51 9.31 29.66
N CYS A 407 30.41 8.24 28.89
CA CYS A 407 29.37 7.24 29.14
C CYS A 407 29.64 6.53 30.47
N PRO A 408 28.64 6.43 31.37
CA PRO A 408 28.80 5.70 32.61
C PRO A 408 29.03 4.22 32.31
N THR A 409 29.82 3.57 33.15
CA THR A 409 30.13 2.13 33.07
C THR A 409 29.52 1.35 34.23
N GLN A 410 29.06 2.05 35.28
CA GLN A 410 28.47 1.47 36.47
C GLN A 410 26.94 1.48 36.40
N ASP A 411 26.32 0.37 36.80
CA ASP A 411 24.87 0.24 36.91
C ASP A 411 24.30 1.17 38.00
N GLY A 412 23.21 1.86 37.68
CA GLY A 412 22.52 2.81 38.55
C GLY A 412 23.07 4.24 38.47
N VAL A 413 24.11 4.48 37.67
CA VAL A 413 24.70 5.82 37.48
C VAL A 413 24.13 6.47 36.23
N SER A 414 23.45 7.61 36.41
CA SER A 414 22.75 8.33 35.33
C SER A 414 23.19 9.79 35.19
N ASP A 415 24.39 10.15 35.65
CA ASP A 415 24.86 11.54 35.74
C ASP A 415 24.92 12.26 34.38
N THR A 416 25.15 11.52 33.29
CA THR A 416 25.20 12.07 31.93
C THR A 416 23.92 11.84 31.14
N SER A 417 22.84 11.44 31.82
CA SER A 417 21.54 11.20 31.22
C SER A 417 20.66 12.44 31.21
N GLU A 418 19.90 12.64 30.14
CA GLU A 418 18.92 13.72 30.07
C GLU A 418 17.58 13.42 30.80
N GLY A 419 17.39 12.19 31.29
CA GLY A 419 16.21 11.80 32.05
C GLY A 419 16.34 10.42 32.70
N THR A 420 15.57 10.13 33.73
CA THR A 420 15.67 8.87 34.49
C THR A 420 14.29 8.24 34.66
N LEU A 421 14.24 6.93 34.85
CA LEU A 421 13.00 6.23 35.17
C LEU A 421 12.82 6.27 36.69
N THR A 422 11.80 6.98 37.18
CA THR A 422 11.64 7.29 38.61
C THR A 422 10.56 6.47 39.31
N TYR A 423 9.92 5.53 38.61
CA TYR A 423 8.89 4.69 39.21
C TYR A 423 9.43 3.91 40.42
N ALA A 424 8.77 4.11 41.56
CA ALA A 424 9.05 3.44 42.81
C ALA A 424 7.95 2.42 43.13
N PRO A 425 8.25 1.10 43.13
CA PRO A 425 7.26 0.07 43.42
C PRO A 425 6.66 0.20 44.82
N THR A 426 5.36 -0.10 44.94
CA THR A 426 4.68 -0.15 46.25
C THR A 426 4.81 -1.52 46.92
N ALA A 427 5.19 -2.53 46.14
CA ALA A 427 5.43 -3.90 46.56
C ALA A 427 6.42 -4.03 47.73
N THR A 428 6.03 -4.84 48.74
CA THR A 428 6.84 -5.14 49.93
C THR A 428 7.53 -6.50 49.87
N THR A 429 7.09 -7.37 48.95
CA THR A 429 7.66 -8.71 48.71
C THR A 429 8.07 -8.87 47.25
N VAL A 430 8.97 -9.82 46.98
CA VAL A 430 9.44 -10.14 45.61
C VAL A 430 8.29 -10.60 44.71
N ASP A 431 7.36 -11.40 45.23
CA ASP A 431 6.19 -11.85 44.45
C ASP A 431 5.28 -10.67 44.07
N SER A 432 4.93 -9.81 45.05
CA SER A 432 4.13 -8.61 44.77
C SER A 432 4.83 -7.63 43.81
N LEU A 433 6.16 -7.58 43.82
CA LEU A 433 6.94 -6.76 42.88
C LEU A 433 6.84 -7.31 41.45
N ILE A 434 6.91 -8.63 41.31
CA ILE A 434 6.75 -9.30 40.01
C ILE A 434 5.32 -9.13 39.50
N ASP A 435 4.30 -9.18 40.37
CA ASP A 435 2.91 -8.93 39.99
C ASP A 435 2.69 -7.50 39.47
N GLU A 436 3.22 -6.51 40.19
CA GLU A 436 3.13 -5.09 39.81
C GLU A 436 3.79 -4.84 38.44
N PHE A 437 5.02 -5.35 38.25
CA PHE A 437 5.71 -5.24 36.96
C PHE A 437 5.07 -6.08 35.86
N SER A 438 4.53 -7.25 36.17
CA SER A 438 3.80 -8.06 35.19
C SER A 438 2.59 -7.30 34.67
N LEU A 439 1.81 -6.66 35.55
CA LEU A 439 0.68 -5.82 35.17
C LEU A 439 1.13 -4.69 34.24
N MET A 440 2.13 -3.91 34.64
CA MET A 440 2.54 -2.71 33.90
C MET A 440 3.27 -3.01 32.57
N LEU A 441 4.16 -4.01 32.54
CA LEU A 441 5.01 -4.26 31.38
C LEU A 441 4.41 -5.31 30.43
N THR A 442 3.66 -6.27 30.97
CA THR A 442 3.14 -7.43 30.21
C THR A 442 1.61 -7.53 30.21
N ALA A 443 0.89 -6.57 30.82
CA ALA A 443 -0.56 -6.64 31.03
C ALA A 443 -1.00 -7.89 31.80
N GLY A 444 -0.18 -8.34 32.75
CA GLY A 444 -0.44 -9.52 33.60
C GLY A 444 -0.10 -10.87 32.96
N ARG A 445 0.35 -10.90 31.70
CA ARG A 445 0.59 -12.14 30.94
C ARG A 445 1.92 -12.85 31.20
N LEU A 446 2.76 -12.34 32.11
CA LEU A 446 4.07 -12.95 32.39
C LEU A 446 3.87 -14.40 32.90
N GLY A 447 4.36 -15.38 32.15
CA GLY A 447 4.15 -16.78 32.46
C GLY A 447 4.91 -17.25 33.70
N GLU A 448 4.39 -18.29 34.37
CA GLU A 448 4.95 -18.85 35.62
C GLU A 448 6.45 -19.18 35.54
N ASN A 449 6.88 -19.75 34.41
CA ASN A 449 8.30 -20.06 34.22
C ASN A 449 9.18 -18.80 34.21
N ASN A 450 8.73 -17.71 33.60
CA ASN A 450 9.48 -16.46 33.56
C ASN A 450 9.40 -15.74 34.92
N ARG A 451 8.26 -15.83 35.63
CA ARG A 451 8.12 -15.38 37.02
C ARG A 451 9.14 -16.07 37.93
N ALA A 452 9.28 -17.39 37.83
CA ALA A 452 10.24 -18.17 38.62
C ALA A 452 11.70 -17.77 38.32
N ILE A 453 12.05 -17.54 37.05
CA ILE A 453 13.40 -17.06 36.66
C ILE A 453 13.68 -15.68 37.26
N VAL A 454 12.74 -14.74 37.16
CA VAL A 454 12.89 -13.40 37.74
C VAL A 454 13.08 -13.51 39.25
N LYS A 455 12.16 -14.22 39.95
CA LYS A 455 12.21 -14.41 41.41
C LYS A 455 13.55 -15.00 41.85
N GLY A 456 13.94 -16.14 41.26
CA GLY A 456 15.19 -16.80 41.61
C GLY A 456 16.45 -15.95 41.37
N THR A 457 16.38 -14.99 40.44
CA THR A 457 17.49 -14.06 40.17
C THR A 457 17.56 -12.91 41.19
N ILE A 458 16.43 -12.36 41.61
CA ILE A 458 16.39 -11.13 42.41
C ILE A 458 16.14 -11.34 43.91
N GLU A 459 15.63 -12.49 44.34
CA GLU A 459 15.14 -12.70 45.71
C GLU A 459 16.22 -12.50 46.78
N ASN A 460 17.40 -13.10 46.60
CA ASN A 460 18.52 -12.94 47.53
C ASN A 460 19.04 -11.49 47.56
N MET A 461 19.05 -10.81 46.41
CA MET A 461 19.51 -9.42 46.31
C MET A 461 18.53 -8.45 46.96
N TYR A 462 17.23 -8.66 46.73
CA TYR A 462 16.15 -7.86 47.30
C TYR A 462 16.11 -8.00 48.83
N ASN A 463 16.17 -9.24 49.33
CA ASN A 463 16.15 -9.54 50.76
C ASN A 463 17.48 -9.16 51.46
N GLY A 464 18.59 -9.19 50.73
CA GLY A 464 19.92 -8.77 51.19
C GLY A 464 20.14 -7.25 51.27
N GLY A 465 19.16 -6.44 50.86
CA GLY A 465 19.17 -4.97 51.02
C GLY A 465 19.51 -4.16 49.77
N ASP A 466 19.97 -4.78 48.67
CA ASP A 466 20.23 -4.09 47.40
C ASP A 466 18.96 -4.04 46.53
N LYS A 467 17.90 -3.44 47.10
CA LYS A 467 16.57 -3.39 46.48
C LYS A 467 16.57 -2.65 45.14
N ALA A 468 17.34 -1.56 45.04
CA ALA A 468 17.41 -0.75 43.82
C ALA A 468 17.96 -1.56 42.63
N LYS A 469 19.01 -2.34 42.85
CA LYS A 469 19.56 -3.21 41.81
C LYS A 469 18.63 -4.38 41.50
N ALA A 470 18.01 -4.99 42.51
CA ALA A 470 17.03 -6.05 42.33
C ALA A 470 15.85 -5.59 41.46
N ILE A 471 15.32 -4.38 41.70
CA ILE A 471 14.27 -3.75 40.90
C ILE A 471 14.71 -3.57 39.44
N ARG A 472 15.90 -2.97 39.20
CA ARG A 472 16.42 -2.79 37.84
C ARG A 472 16.59 -4.11 37.11
N ILE A 473 17.05 -5.17 37.79
CA ILE A 473 17.19 -6.49 37.18
C ILE A 473 15.83 -7.10 36.85
N ALA A 474 14.84 -6.99 37.74
CA ALA A 474 13.48 -7.47 37.46
C ALA A 474 12.88 -6.78 36.22
N GLN A 475 12.99 -5.46 36.12
CA GLN A 475 12.54 -4.68 34.96
C GLN A 475 13.23 -5.15 33.67
N GLN A 476 14.56 -5.32 33.71
CA GLN A 476 15.34 -5.81 32.56
C GLN A 476 14.92 -7.22 32.12
N LEU A 477 14.75 -8.16 33.06
CA LEU A 477 14.35 -9.53 32.75
C LEU A 477 12.92 -9.59 32.19
N ILE A 478 11.98 -8.86 32.78
CA ILE A 478 10.58 -8.83 32.32
C ILE A 478 10.48 -8.20 30.92
N THR A 479 11.17 -7.08 30.67
CA THR A 479 11.18 -6.46 29.33
C THR A 479 11.91 -7.27 28.25
N SER A 480 12.77 -8.21 28.65
CA SER A 480 13.43 -9.15 27.73
C SER A 480 12.57 -10.39 27.44
N SER A 481 11.43 -10.55 28.11
CA SER A 481 10.53 -11.67 27.92
C SER A 481 9.71 -11.54 26.62
N PRO A 482 9.35 -12.65 25.95
CA PRO A 482 8.45 -12.62 24.80
C PRO A 482 7.11 -11.91 25.09
N GLU A 483 6.59 -12.03 26.31
CA GLU A 483 5.33 -11.44 26.78
C GLU A 483 5.35 -9.91 26.82
N PHE A 484 6.54 -9.30 26.96
CA PHE A 484 6.69 -7.86 26.78
C PHE A 484 6.57 -7.44 25.31
N HIS A 485 7.00 -8.30 24.38
CA HIS A 485 7.14 -7.96 22.97
C HIS A 485 5.92 -8.28 22.09
N GLY A 486 4.97 -9.07 22.57
CA GLY A 486 3.71 -9.38 21.89
C GLY A 486 2.50 -9.31 22.83
N THR A 487 1.33 -9.68 22.32
CA THR A 487 0.09 -9.71 23.12
C THR A 487 -0.43 -11.12 23.42
N GLY A 488 0.05 -12.17 22.74
CA GLY A 488 -0.31 -13.55 23.04
C GLY A 488 0.50 -14.19 24.18
N LEU A 489 0.06 -15.37 24.64
CA LEU A 489 0.77 -16.14 25.67
C LEU A 489 2.03 -16.82 25.12
N ALA A 490 3.16 -16.65 25.81
CA ALA A 490 4.41 -17.31 25.45
C ALA A 490 4.40 -18.80 25.85
N ARG A 491 4.70 -19.69 24.89
CA ARG A 491 4.84 -21.14 25.14
C ARG A 491 6.28 -21.58 24.88
N LYS A 492 6.89 -22.29 25.85
CA LYS A 492 8.20 -22.94 25.66
C LYS A 492 7.99 -24.31 25.01
N GLY A 493 8.76 -24.63 23.97
CA GLY A 493 8.67 -25.90 23.25
C GLY A 493 9.23 -27.12 24.00
N GLY A 494 9.78 -26.96 25.21
CA GLY A 494 10.30 -28.05 26.06
C GLY A 494 11.61 -28.70 25.59
N THR A 495 11.98 -28.57 24.32
CA THR A 495 13.24 -29.08 23.76
C THR A 495 14.36 -28.05 23.83
N GLU A 496 15.51 -28.44 24.36
CA GLU A 496 16.72 -27.61 24.35
C GLU A 496 17.17 -27.32 22.91
N ARG A 497 17.58 -26.07 22.64
CA ARG A 497 18.10 -25.69 21.32
C ARG A 497 19.49 -26.30 21.16
N VAL A 498 19.62 -27.26 20.25
CA VAL A 498 20.94 -27.80 19.88
C VAL A 498 21.74 -26.72 19.16
N LEU A 499 22.81 -26.24 19.79
CA LEU A 499 23.79 -25.36 19.16
C LEU A 499 24.66 -26.20 18.22
N THR A 500 24.36 -26.15 16.92
CA THR A 500 25.17 -26.84 15.91
C THR A 500 26.34 -25.95 15.50
N GLY A 501 27.57 -26.37 15.83
CA GLY A 501 28.81 -25.80 15.29
C GLY A 501 29.57 -26.86 14.48
N TYR A 502 30.38 -26.43 13.51
CA TYR A 502 31.16 -27.37 12.69
C TYR A 502 32.42 -27.80 13.46
N THR A 503 32.54 -29.09 13.76
CA THR A 503 33.70 -29.67 14.46
C THR A 503 34.73 -30.29 13.51
N GLU A 504 34.34 -30.55 12.27
CA GLU A 504 35.19 -31.18 11.25
C GLU A 504 35.68 -30.16 10.20
N PRO A 505 36.93 -30.31 9.71
CA PRO A 505 37.45 -29.47 8.62
C PRO A 505 36.70 -29.71 7.30
N PRO A 506 36.49 -28.68 6.47
CA PRO A 506 35.76 -28.81 5.21
C PRO A 506 36.49 -29.73 4.21
N GLN A 507 35.76 -30.67 3.61
CA GLN A 507 36.31 -31.59 2.60
C GLN A 507 36.53 -30.95 1.21
N HIS A 508 35.99 -29.75 0.99
CA HIS A 508 36.04 -29.04 -0.29
C HIS A 508 36.33 -27.54 -0.08
N GLU A 509 36.84 -26.89 -1.13
CA GLU A 509 37.05 -25.44 -1.14
C GLU A 509 35.76 -24.66 -0.89
N TYR A 510 35.90 -23.60 -0.10
CA TYR A 510 34.80 -22.69 0.20
C TYR A 510 34.33 -21.96 -1.07
N LYS A 511 33.01 -21.95 -1.29
CA LYS A 511 32.37 -21.18 -2.36
C LYS A 511 31.34 -20.24 -1.76
N ALA A 512 31.41 -18.98 -2.16
CA ALA A 512 30.43 -17.96 -1.79
C ALA A 512 29.70 -17.44 -3.03
N ILE A 513 28.40 -17.22 -2.89
CA ILE A 513 27.58 -16.50 -3.87
C ILE A 513 27.18 -15.19 -3.21
N VAL A 514 27.56 -14.08 -3.82
CA VAL A 514 27.14 -12.74 -3.40
C VAL A 514 26.01 -12.30 -4.33
N TYR A 515 24.85 -12.02 -3.75
CA TYR A 515 23.68 -11.52 -4.48
C TYR A 515 23.42 -10.07 -4.09
N LEU A 516 23.45 -9.17 -5.07
CA LEU A 516 23.16 -7.75 -4.90
C LEU A 516 21.86 -7.41 -5.65
N MET A 517 20.81 -7.07 -4.92
CA MET A 517 19.56 -6.57 -5.50
C MET A 517 19.55 -5.04 -5.47
N MET A 518 19.49 -4.40 -6.64
CA MET A 518 19.37 -2.94 -6.76
C MET A 518 17.89 -2.53 -6.84
N VAL A 519 17.25 -2.41 -5.68
CA VAL A 519 15.80 -2.17 -5.53
C VAL A 519 15.41 -0.78 -6.04
N GLY A 520 15.12 -0.63 -7.33
CA GLY A 520 14.66 0.62 -7.95
C GLY A 520 15.74 1.70 -8.13
N GLY A 521 16.89 1.57 -7.46
CA GLY A 521 18.05 2.47 -7.63
C GLY A 521 18.87 2.25 -8.91
N CYS A 522 18.42 1.35 -9.79
CA CYS A 522 19.09 1.02 -11.04
C CYS A 522 18.10 1.16 -12.20
N ASP A 523 18.38 2.08 -13.12
CA ASP A 523 17.75 2.08 -14.43
C ASP A 523 18.45 1.03 -15.32
N SER A 524 17.91 -0.18 -15.35
CA SER A 524 18.50 -1.29 -16.12
C SER A 524 18.52 -1.03 -17.63
N PHE A 525 17.63 -0.18 -18.15
CA PHE A 525 17.61 0.20 -19.56
C PHE A 525 18.77 1.14 -19.93
N ASN A 526 19.40 1.77 -18.95
CA ASN A 526 20.64 2.53 -19.14
C ASN A 526 21.90 1.68 -18.86
N MET A 527 21.77 0.51 -18.22
CA MET A 527 22.89 -0.40 -17.97
C MET A 527 23.29 -1.22 -19.19
N LEU A 528 22.30 -1.70 -19.96
CA LEU A 528 22.51 -2.48 -21.18
C LEU A 528 21.62 -1.92 -22.30
N VAL A 529 22.23 -1.25 -23.27
CA VAL A 529 21.55 -0.50 -24.32
C VAL A 529 21.76 -1.17 -25.68
N PRO A 530 20.73 -1.39 -26.51
CA PRO A 530 20.93 -1.87 -27.89
C PRO A 530 21.71 -0.85 -28.71
N GLN A 531 22.72 -1.28 -29.47
CA GLN A 531 23.61 -0.36 -30.20
C GLN A 531 23.69 -0.62 -31.71
N SER A 532 23.98 -1.85 -32.14
CA SER A 532 24.25 -2.14 -33.56
C SER A 532 23.78 -3.53 -34.02
N GLY A 533 23.55 -3.64 -35.33
CA GLY A 533 23.10 -4.87 -35.98
C GLY A 533 21.76 -5.39 -35.45
N CYS A 534 20.85 -4.48 -35.10
CA CYS A 534 19.53 -4.80 -34.57
C CYS A 534 18.47 -4.78 -35.68
N SER A 535 17.46 -5.64 -35.59
CA SER A 535 16.32 -5.64 -36.54
C SER A 535 15.31 -4.50 -36.31
N THR A 536 14.94 -4.18 -35.06
CA THR A 536 14.06 -3.04 -34.70
C THR A 536 14.39 -2.38 -33.35
N THR A 537 15.30 -2.97 -32.56
CA THR A 537 15.44 -2.68 -31.12
C THR A 537 15.96 -1.28 -30.79
N VAL A 538 16.78 -0.66 -31.66
CA VAL A 538 17.34 0.68 -31.41
C VAL A 538 16.30 1.78 -31.63
N SER A 539 15.49 1.67 -32.69
CA SER A 539 14.44 2.64 -32.96
C SER A 539 13.35 2.60 -31.89
N ASP A 540 12.98 1.40 -31.44
CA ASP A 540 12.01 1.23 -30.36
C ASP A 540 12.55 1.82 -29.05
N TYR A 541 13.78 1.48 -28.65
CA TYR A 541 14.43 2.10 -27.48
C TYR A 541 14.44 3.63 -27.56
N ASN A 542 14.80 4.20 -28.72
CA ASN A 542 14.85 5.64 -28.90
C ASN A 542 13.47 6.31 -28.84
N ARG A 543 12.43 5.66 -29.36
CA ARG A 543 11.04 6.14 -29.33
C ARG A 543 10.51 6.12 -27.90
N GLU A 544 10.59 4.96 -27.23
CA GLU A 544 10.03 4.77 -25.89
C GLU A 544 10.77 5.59 -24.83
N ARG A 545 12.08 5.77 -24.97
CA ARG A 545 12.88 6.53 -23.99
C ARG A 545 12.88 8.04 -24.22
N GLY A 546 12.61 8.49 -25.45
CA GLY A 546 12.55 9.91 -25.80
C GLY A 546 13.77 10.70 -25.32
N ALA A 547 13.57 11.66 -24.41
CA ALA A 547 14.61 12.50 -23.84
C ALA A 547 15.52 11.77 -22.81
N HIS A 548 15.11 10.61 -22.29
CA HIS A 548 15.84 9.83 -21.27
C HIS A 548 16.79 8.78 -21.86
N LYS A 549 16.94 8.72 -23.18
CA LYS A 549 17.85 7.76 -23.85
C LYS A 549 19.32 8.10 -23.59
N MET A 550 20.14 7.05 -23.43
CA MET A 550 21.60 7.18 -23.37
C MET A 550 22.20 7.64 -24.71
N LEU A 551 23.19 8.53 -24.64
CA LEU A 551 24.00 8.92 -25.79
C LEU A 551 25.09 7.88 -26.05
N SER A 552 25.45 7.66 -27.32
CA SER A 552 26.51 6.71 -27.68
C SER A 552 27.86 7.04 -27.04
N SER A 553 28.13 8.32 -26.73
CA SER A 553 29.35 8.77 -26.02
C SER A 553 29.42 8.30 -24.57
N ASP A 554 28.30 7.90 -23.98
CA ASP A 554 28.20 7.46 -22.59
C ASP A 554 28.15 5.94 -22.44
N LEU A 555 28.41 5.21 -23.53
CA LEU A 555 28.35 3.76 -23.60
C LEU A 555 29.69 3.14 -23.99
N LEU A 556 30.03 2.03 -23.33
CA LEU A 556 31.13 1.13 -23.68
C LEU A 556 30.57 -0.04 -24.47
N SER A 557 31.01 -0.22 -25.71
CA SER A 557 30.50 -1.29 -26.56
C SER A 557 30.93 -2.69 -26.11
N ILE A 558 29.99 -3.62 -26.17
CA ILE A 558 30.19 -5.07 -26.05
C ILE A 558 29.67 -5.79 -27.28
N SER A 559 30.35 -6.86 -27.67
CA SER A 559 29.96 -7.68 -28.82
C SER A 559 29.03 -8.80 -28.39
N ALA A 560 27.96 -8.98 -29.15
CA ALA A 560 27.10 -10.17 -29.16
C ALA A 560 27.18 -10.87 -30.54
N THR A 561 28.26 -10.62 -31.29
CA THR A 561 28.44 -11.18 -32.64
C THR A 561 28.51 -12.69 -32.58
N GLY A 562 27.78 -13.37 -33.47
CA GLY A 562 27.68 -14.84 -33.49
C GLY A 562 26.73 -15.41 -32.44
N SER A 563 26.07 -14.57 -31.64
CA SER A 563 24.95 -14.99 -30.79
C SER A 563 23.62 -14.92 -31.55
N SER A 564 22.59 -15.60 -31.05
CA SER A 564 21.21 -15.52 -31.54
C SER A 564 20.43 -14.33 -30.96
N GLN A 565 21.12 -13.29 -30.47
CA GLN A 565 20.50 -12.12 -29.85
C GLN A 565 19.94 -11.14 -30.90
N PRO A 566 18.95 -10.29 -30.53
CA PRO A 566 18.31 -9.34 -31.46
C PRO A 566 19.25 -8.28 -32.05
N CYS A 567 20.41 -8.08 -31.43
CA CYS A 567 21.44 -7.14 -31.85
C CYS A 567 22.80 -7.85 -31.85
N SER A 568 23.68 -7.49 -32.79
CA SER A 568 25.08 -7.95 -32.79
C SER A 568 25.99 -7.14 -31.86
N GLY A 569 25.55 -5.96 -31.43
CA GLY A 569 26.26 -5.11 -30.47
C GLY A 569 25.35 -4.39 -29.48
N PHE A 570 25.82 -4.32 -28.24
CA PHE A 570 25.18 -3.61 -27.14
C PHE A 570 26.17 -2.62 -26.50
N GLY A 571 25.66 -1.62 -25.79
CA GLY A 571 26.42 -0.68 -24.99
C GLY A 571 26.18 -0.89 -23.50
N VAL A 572 27.23 -0.84 -22.70
CA VAL A 572 27.18 -0.82 -21.23
C VAL A 572 27.46 0.60 -20.75
N HIS A 573 26.80 1.07 -19.70
CA HIS A 573 27.05 2.40 -19.14
C HIS A 573 28.56 2.63 -18.84
N LYS A 574 29.11 3.80 -19.20
CA LYS A 574 30.56 4.08 -19.10
C LYS A 574 31.18 3.90 -17.71
N GLU A 575 30.42 4.16 -16.66
CA GLU A 575 30.85 3.99 -15.27
C GLU A 575 30.90 2.51 -14.82
N LEU A 576 30.37 1.58 -15.61
CA LEU A 576 30.39 0.13 -15.33
C LEU A 576 31.52 -0.59 -16.10
N SER A 577 32.69 0.05 -16.18
CA SER A 577 33.86 -0.48 -16.88
C SER A 577 34.26 -1.88 -16.42
N VAL A 578 34.20 -2.14 -15.11
CA VAL A 578 34.49 -3.47 -14.53
C VAL A 578 33.54 -4.54 -15.05
N VAL A 579 32.23 -4.24 -15.15
CA VAL A 579 31.24 -5.21 -15.67
C VAL A 579 31.49 -5.50 -17.15
N ARG A 580 31.80 -4.46 -17.92
CA ARG A 580 32.18 -4.59 -19.33
C ARG A 580 33.43 -5.45 -19.50
N ASP A 581 34.47 -5.23 -18.70
CA ASP A 581 35.72 -5.97 -18.75
C ASP A 581 35.49 -7.45 -18.42
N LEU A 582 34.71 -7.75 -17.37
CA LEU A 582 34.33 -9.12 -17.01
C LEU A 582 33.54 -9.83 -18.11
N TYR A 583 32.66 -9.10 -18.82
CA TYR A 583 31.95 -9.67 -19.97
C TYR A 583 32.93 -10.02 -21.09
N GLN A 584 33.89 -9.12 -21.40
CA GLN A 584 34.90 -9.35 -22.43
C GLN A 584 35.83 -10.53 -22.11
N THR A 585 36.11 -10.79 -20.82
CA THR A 585 36.90 -11.95 -20.37
C THR A 585 36.06 -13.22 -20.16
N SER A 586 34.78 -13.22 -20.57
CA SER A 586 33.85 -14.34 -20.38
C SER A 586 33.65 -14.75 -18.91
N GLN A 587 33.82 -13.80 -17.99
CA GLN A 587 33.60 -13.97 -16.54
C GLN A 587 32.28 -13.36 -16.07
N ALA A 588 31.57 -12.62 -16.92
CA ALA A 588 30.22 -12.12 -16.66
C ALA A 588 29.30 -12.39 -17.85
N THR A 589 28.00 -12.45 -17.56
CA THR A 589 26.94 -12.55 -18.57
C THR A 589 25.77 -11.66 -18.19
N PHE A 590 25.07 -11.12 -19.18
CA PHE A 590 23.84 -10.37 -18.99
C PHE A 590 22.64 -11.26 -19.28
N ILE A 591 21.65 -11.21 -18.41
CA ILE A 591 20.35 -11.83 -18.62
C ILE A 591 19.32 -10.70 -18.61
N ALA A 592 18.88 -10.27 -19.79
CA ALA A 592 17.86 -9.25 -19.95
C ALA A 592 16.46 -9.88 -20.05
N ASN A 593 15.42 -9.08 -19.81
CA ASN A 593 14.01 -9.51 -19.89
C ASN A 593 13.68 -10.76 -19.06
N ALA A 594 14.35 -10.93 -17.92
CA ALA A 594 14.08 -12.00 -16.98
C ALA A 594 13.02 -11.57 -15.96
N GLY A 595 12.05 -12.46 -15.72
CA GLY A 595 10.99 -12.26 -14.73
C GLY A 595 10.28 -13.58 -14.46
N VAL A 596 9.50 -13.61 -13.38
CA VAL A 596 8.71 -14.78 -13.02
C VAL A 596 7.31 -14.64 -13.60
N LEU A 597 6.86 -15.65 -14.33
CA LEU A 597 5.50 -15.78 -14.84
C LEU A 597 4.92 -17.13 -14.43
N THR A 598 3.61 -17.19 -14.23
CA THR A 598 2.90 -18.45 -13.95
C THR A 598 2.90 -19.40 -15.16
N LYS A 599 2.79 -18.81 -16.33
CA LYS A 599 2.86 -19.44 -17.65
C LYS A 599 3.30 -18.36 -18.66
N PRO A 600 3.71 -18.72 -19.88
CA PRO A 600 3.86 -17.74 -20.96
C PRO A 600 2.54 -16.95 -21.14
N LEU A 601 2.64 -15.62 -21.19
CA LEU A 601 1.53 -14.69 -21.35
C LEU A 601 1.89 -13.66 -22.42
N THR A 602 0.87 -13.17 -23.10
CA THR A 602 0.90 -12.07 -24.07
C THR A 602 0.06 -10.91 -23.54
N LYS A 603 0.18 -9.74 -24.16
CA LYS A 603 -0.64 -8.56 -23.82
C LYS A 603 -2.14 -8.77 -24.05
N HIS A 604 -2.52 -9.80 -24.81
CA HIS A 604 -3.93 -10.12 -25.11
C HIS A 604 -4.52 -11.14 -24.13
N ASP A 605 -3.71 -11.73 -23.25
CA ASP A 605 -4.19 -12.63 -22.22
C ASP A 605 -4.73 -11.83 -21.04
N ASP A 606 -5.82 -12.32 -20.43
CA ASP A 606 -6.34 -11.78 -19.18
C ASP A 606 -5.42 -12.16 -18.03
N TRP A 607 -4.30 -11.46 -17.91
CA TRP A 607 -3.27 -11.76 -16.92
C TRP A 607 -3.77 -11.60 -15.48
N MET A 608 -4.82 -10.81 -15.23
CA MET A 608 -5.44 -10.70 -13.91
C MET A 608 -6.12 -12.00 -13.48
N ARG A 609 -6.74 -12.70 -14.43
CA ARG A 609 -7.37 -14.01 -14.19
C ARG A 609 -6.38 -15.17 -14.34
N GLU A 610 -5.42 -15.04 -15.25
CA GLU A 610 -4.61 -16.16 -15.73
C GLU A 610 -3.23 -16.24 -15.08
N SER A 611 -2.77 -15.17 -14.43
CA SER A 611 -1.55 -15.16 -13.64
C SER A 611 -1.87 -15.13 -12.15
N ARG A 612 -1.14 -15.93 -11.37
CA ARG A 612 -1.11 -15.80 -9.90
C ARG A 612 -0.07 -14.79 -9.43
N VAL A 613 0.87 -14.44 -10.31
CA VAL A 613 1.85 -13.39 -10.10
C VAL A 613 1.16 -12.05 -10.31
N GLN A 614 1.24 -11.17 -9.31
CA GLN A 614 0.74 -9.80 -9.40
C GLN A 614 1.68 -8.95 -10.26
N LEU A 615 1.49 -9.02 -11.57
CA LEU A 615 2.25 -8.23 -12.53
C LEU A 615 2.04 -6.73 -12.27
N PHE A 616 3.07 -5.93 -12.56
CA PHE A 616 3.11 -4.47 -12.41
C PHE A 616 3.14 -3.95 -10.94
N ALA A 617 2.98 -4.82 -9.96
CA ALA A 617 3.17 -4.46 -8.56
C ALA A 617 4.64 -4.66 -8.14
N HIS A 618 5.41 -3.57 -8.03
CA HIS A 618 6.86 -3.62 -7.78
C HIS A 618 7.27 -4.49 -6.57
N ASN A 619 6.57 -4.33 -5.44
CA ASN A 619 6.80 -5.09 -4.20
C ASN A 619 6.52 -6.60 -4.39
N HIS A 620 5.42 -6.93 -5.08
CA HIS A 620 5.06 -8.32 -5.35
C HIS A 620 6.01 -8.95 -6.37
N MET A 621 6.35 -8.25 -7.46
CA MET A 621 7.31 -8.76 -8.45
C MET A 621 8.70 -9.01 -7.86
N GLN A 622 9.17 -8.19 -6.92
CA GLN A 622 10.39 -8.47 -6.17
C GLN A 622 10.27 -9.73 -5.31
N THR A 623 9.15 -9.88 -4.62
CA THR A 623 8.85 -11.07 -3.79
C THR A 623 8.81 -12.33 -4.65
N GLU A 624 8.17 -12.26 -5.82
CA GLU A 624 8.06 -13.36 -6.78
C GLU A 624 9.42 -13.70 -7.39
N ASN A 625 10.28 -12.71 -7.67
CA ASN A 625 11.66 -12.94 -8.09
C ASN A 625 12.51 -13.61 -6.99
N TYR A 626 12.30 -13.25 -5.72
CA TYR A 626 12.97 -13.93 -4.61
C TYR A 626 12.43 -15.35 -4.38
N ALA A 627 11.13 -15.55 -4.58
CA ALA A 627 10.45 -16.81 -4.36
C ALA A 627 10.73 -17.80 -5.50
N VAL A 628 10.59 -17.38 -6.77
CA VAL A 628 10.54 -18.22 -7.98
C VAL A 628 9.65 -19.45 -7.75
N ASP A 629 8.41 -19.20 -7.30
CA ASP A 629 7.42 -20.23 -6.95
C ASP A 629 6.01 -19.75 -7.34
N PRO A 630 5.74 -19.56 -8.65
CA PRO A 630 4.50 -18.93 -9.12
C PRO A 630 3.25 -19.77 -8.81
N LEU A 631 3.41 -21.06 -8.55
CA LEU A 631 2.33 -21.98 -8.16
C LEU A 631 2.18 -22.11 -6.64
N ARG A 632 3.04 -21.45 -5.84
CA ARG A 632 3.03 -21.42 -4.37
C ARG A 632 3.21 -22.79 -3.72
N GLU A 633 3.84 -23.74 -4.41
CA GLU A 633 4.07 -25.12 -3.92
C GLU A 633 5.05 -25.19 -2.74
N LYS A 634 5.92 -24.18 -2.63
CA LYS A 634 6.94 -24.01 -1.59
C LYS A 634 6.81 -22.64 -0.91
N SER A 635 5.57 -22.21 -0.70
CA SER A 635 5.22 -20.94 -0.06
C SER A 635 6.07 -20.62 1.18
N GLY A 636 6.60 -19.40 1.23
CA GLY A 636 7.42 -18.92 2.34
C GLY A 636 8.90 -19.32 2.27
N SER A 637 9.36 -19.86 1.14
CA SER A 637 10.79 -20.10 0.85
C SER A 637 11.24 -19.32 -0.39
N GLY A 638 12.51 -18.92 -0.42
CA GLY A 638 13.16 -18.29 -1.58
C GLY A 638 14.02 -19.26 -2.39
N VAL A 639 14.32 -18.88 -3.62
CA VAL A 639 15.06 -19.73 -4.57
C VAL A 639 16.45 -20.10 -4.07
N ALA A 640 17.22 -19.15 -3.52
CA ALA A 640 18.54 -19.46 -2.97
C ALA A 640 18.43 -20.33 -1.71
N GLY A 641 17.45 -20.09 -0.86
CA GLY A 641 17.15 -20.96 0.29
C GLY A 641 16.87 -22.41 -0.13
N ARG A 642 16.09 -22.61 -1.20
CA ARG A 642 15.84 -23.95 -1.75
C ARG A 642 17.07 -24.57 -2.42
N ILE A 643 17.94 -23.77 -3.03
CA ILE A 643 19.24 -24.24 -3.52
C ILE A 643 20.08 -24.79 -2.36
N LEU A 644 20.12 -24.06 -1.23
CA LEU A 644 20.82 -24.53 -0.02
C LEU A 644 20.20 -25.81 0.54
N ASP A 645 18.88 -25.96 0.48
CA ASP A 645 18.21 -27.21 0.89
C ASP A 645 18.68 -28.40 0.03
N VAL A 646 18.78 -28.21 -1.30
CA VAL A 646 19.24 -29.26 -2.22
C VAL A 646 20.71 -29.61 -1.96
N LEU A 647 21.57 -28.60 -1.79
CA LEU A 647 22.98 -28.81 -1.47
C LEU A 647 23.14 -29.55 -0.13
N ARG A 648 22.34 -29.20 0.88
CA ARG A 648 22.36 -29.90 2.16
C ARG A 648 21.90 -31.35 2.05
N ARG A 649 20.89 -31.66 1.22
CA ARG A 649 20.50 -33.05 0.91
C ARG A 649 21.64 -33.85 0.29
N GLN A 650 22.49 -33.20 -0.49
CA GLN A 650 23.65 -33.80 -1.14
C GLN A 650 24.87 -33.92 -0.21
N GLY A 651 24.74 -33.54 1.06
CA GLY A 651 25.82 -33.64 2.05
C GLY A 651 26.71 -32.39 2.14
N TYR A 652 26.41 -31.32 1.40
CA TYR A 652 27.16 -30.07 1.53
C TYR A 652 26.79 -29.32 2.81
N HIS A 653 27.77 -28.64 3.39
CA HIS A 653 27.55 -27.68 4.47
C HIS A 653 27.16 -26.33 3.86
N THR A 654 26.00 -25.82 4.28
CA THR A 654 25.39 -24.63 3.71
C THR A 654 25.04 -23.63 4.80
N SER A 655 25.26 -22.35 4.51
CA SER A 655 24.78 -21.24 5.34
C SER A 655 24.44 -20.06 4.45
N ALA A 656 23.60 -19.17 4.97
CA ALA A 656 23.28 -17.92 4.30
C ALA A 656 23.28 -16.76 5.28
N ASN A 657 23.62 -15.59 4.76
CA ASN A 657 23.56 -14.33 5.50
C ASN A 657 22.78 -13.32 4.66
N ALA A 658 21.80 -12.67 5.27
CA ALA A 658 21.19 -11.47 4.74
C ALA A 658 21.79 -10.26 5.47
N VAL A 659 22.05 -9.17 4.75
CA VAL A 659 22.63 -7.96 5.34
C VAL A 659 21.52 -7.01 5.75
N ASP A 660 21.59 -6.53 6.99
CA ASP A 660 20.72 -5.54 7.67
C ASP A 660 19.25 -5.95 7.89
N ASP A 661 18.60 -6.53 6.88
CA ASP A 661 17.21 -6.97 6.91
C ASP A 661 17.03 -8.44 6.51
N LYS A 662 15.87 -9.00 6.88
CA LYS A 662 15.51 -10.37 6.49
C LYS A 662 15.24 -10.41 5.00
N SER A 663 15.70 -11.45 4.31
CA SER A 663 15.41 -11.66 2.89
C SER A 663 14.72 -13.01 2.67
N LEU A 664 13.61 -12.99 1.92
CA LEU A 664 12.95 -14.21 1.46
C LEU A 664 13.90 -15.06 0.61
N PHE A 665 14.75 -14.42 -0.22
CA PHE A 665 15.63 -15.06 -1.18
C PHE A 665 16.45 -16.22 -0.58
N VAL A 666 17.01 -16.00 0.61
CA VAL A 666 17.90 -16.96 1.29
C VAL A 666 17.18 -17.96 2.19
N LYS A 667 15.85 -17.89 2.29
CA LYS A 667 15.08 -18.70 3.22
C LYS A 667 14.71 -20.06 2.65
N GLY A 668 15.26 -21.13 3.20
CA GLY A 668 14.94 -22.50 2.83
C GLY A 668 13.67 -23.05 3.48
N THR A 669 13.39 -24.32 3.25
CA THR A 669 12.31 -25.05 3.93
C THR A 669 12.71 -25.40 5.36
N PRO A 670 11.77 -25.39 6.33
CA PRO A 670 12.09 -25.67 7.74
C PRO A 670 12.74 -27.03 7.98
N TYR A 671 12.47 -28.02 7.12
CA TYR A 671 12.96 -29.38 7.26
C TYR A 671 14.49 -29.48 7.22
N TYR A 672 15.15 -28.73 6.33
CA TYR A 672 16.63 -28.76 6.24
C TYR A 672 17.32 -27.82 7.22
N ASN A 673 16.55 -26.91 7.84
CA ASN A 673 17.01 -25.99 8.88
C ASN A 673 18.36 -25.32 8.52
N ASN A 674 18.44 -24.79 7.30
CA ASN A 674 19.61 -24.06 6.84
C ASN A 674 19.84 -22.83 7.73
N PRO A 675 21.04 -22.67 8.32
CA PRO A 675 21.33 -21.49 9.13
C PRO A 675 21.31 -20.26 8.23
N SER A 676 20.28 -19.43 8.41
CA SER A 676 20.12 -18.13 7.76
C SER A 676 20.18 -17.04 8.81
N TRP A 677 21.24 -16.25 8.82
CA TRP A 677 21.42 -15.16 9.77
C TRP A 677 21.17 -13.82 9.11
N THR A 678 20.69 -12.85 9.89
CA THR A 678 20.79 -11.44 9.51
C THR A 678 22.05 -10.89 10.14
N VAL A 679 23.00 -10.46 9.34
CA VAL A 679 24.24 -9.83 9.78
C VAL A 679 24.04 -8.32 9.68
N SER A 680 24.29 -7.60 10.77
CA SER A 680 24.39 -6.14 10.70
C SER A 680 25.80 -5.77 10.29
N THR A 681 25.93 -4.86 9.33
CA THR A 681 27.24 -4.25 9.03
C THR A 681 27.64 -3.22 10.08
N GLY A 682 26.79 -2.94 11.08
CA GLY A 682 26.95 -1.81 11.98
C GLY A 682 26.85 -0.48 11.21
N SER A 683 26.84 0.63 11.94
CA SER A 683 27.55 1.80 11.38
C SER A 683 29.01 1.60 11.79
N PRO A 684 30.00 1.98 10.97
CA PRO A 684 31.37 2.10 11.44
C PRO A 684 31.45 2.97 12.70
#